data_AF-A0AAX1EJE6-F1
#
_entry.id   AF-A0AAX1EJE6-F1
#
_cell.length_a   1.000
_cell.length_b   1.000
_cell.length_c   1.000
_cell.angle_alpha   90.00
_cell.angle_beta   90.00
_cell.angle_gamma   90.00
#
_symmetry.space_group_name_H-M   'P 1'
#
loop_
_entity.id
_entity.type
_entity.pdbx_description
1 polymer ?
#
loop_
_entity_poly.entity_id
_entity_poly.type
_entity_poly.pdbx_seq_one_letter_code
_entity_poly.pdbx_strand_id
1 'polypeptide(L)'
;MGKGTIVRIRDDIQLAPTFFKNLHTIIGDFKIENYSEKRNLKSIYQDRINNLFDAFCFILEAYPPNKFPHAASPDILRQYATRYKNECHLSEDIDSLQQTLSRFAARLVTELVENWTWTAPEVNEAIACLNEADQYVLMGNGAEDIATIMPMQFGLETYPILLWDKRLPSHSELLVSELEEIKKLNAPETPHIRDLEEYQQVYFLYLDKSLNTGEAIKIDFNTFYLKWLELIKEPELLSQQLKMITQEGMNVSWFSELSLSQQHMLCTLADKPIDEISRILKKFDGFLSEHQKNEKTIHELLQIDSLPQWYCHLSERQQKFLGYVLKKAPSVQDAISFLPSRLRTLPLLPNFRAHKLLMLDKEGRFIKDFGGERYASSHIASREVRHLPGEIQKRHVTENLKTVLKLKDKESQFILIQTLISPAPLLNYMPRSLGEIPPDYELSEALREAIDSKEDPSIIHINHPMNIAKRYYYTSSNEPRCLALLEKAQSRFEEKTPEGFLAKKYEEVLNSGIGSATVFDWNGRELFLTSYEHLLILALKGRSYGSCVSGKDRKSIEFIHTNAMFLYREKYGCWPDFYDGYEKRKNFVNIVVDEYVTCHFHELAKQNGGGGIKTPANYWPADIAEAIKERLGENALVEDDRMATNVEVSRIGYELYTYYKSKEACRDACKNTAILLGEKNCQHLIDTLGILLDEKERFLLKKNRYYLLSPTPNESTGITNIRNLIKNSRLEKTKSIHRKNHALEYPVKASPIDITADILYEVRQRPLENNIRSETTQKVYDVLRDLSDCPHMAPEKIASIMKEIKNLKESSFLLNRRSHSDPELTSLPEHII
;
A
#
# COMPACT_ATOMS: atom_id res chain seq x y z
N MET A 1 22.50 -0.73 1.08
CA MET A 1 23.29 -1.99 1.14
C MET A 1 22.80 -2.88 2.28
N GLY A 2 23.23 -4.16 2.33
CA GLY A 2 22.62 -5.22 3.16
C GLY A 2 22.47 -4.83 4.63
N LYS A 3 21.27 -5.02 5.19
CA LYS A 3 20.92 -4.64 6.57
C LYS A 3 21.33 -5.70 7.61
N GLY A 4 22.07 -6.72 7.18
CA GLY A 4 22.39 -7.92 7.96
C GLY A 4 21.39 -9.05 7.72
N THR A 5 21.61 -10.17 8.40
CA THR A 5 20.78 -11.38 8.30
C THR A 5 20.07 -11.67 9.62
N ILE A 6 18.78 -12.03 9.57
CA ILE A 6 18.05 -12.61 10.71
C ILE A 6 18.07 -14.12 10.57
N VAL A 7 18.60 -14.83 11.57
CA VAL A 7 18.50 -16.30 11.67
C VAL A 7 17.37 -16.65 12.63
N ARG A 8 16.33 -17.26 12.08
CA ARG A 8 15.15 -17.70 12.81
C ARG A 8 15.29 -19.15 13.27
N ILE A 9 15.13 -19.39 14.57
CA ILE A 9 15.28 -20.70 15.21
C ILE A 9 14.00 -21.04 15.97
N ARG A 10 13.55 -22.30 15.92
CA ARG A 10 12.32 -22.69 16.60
C ARG A 10 12.55 -22.68 18.13
N ASP A 11 11.58 -22.20 18.90
CA ASP A 11 11.68 -21.98 20.36
C ASP A 11 12.11 -23.24 21.16
N ASP A 12 11.79 -24.42 20.66
CA ASP A 12 12.08 -25.73 21.27
C ASP A 12 13.45 -26.32 20.86
N ILE A 13 14.19 -25.67 19.97
CA ILE A 13 15.47 -26.16 19.46
C ILE A 13 16.63 -25.43 20.15
N GLN A 14 17.53 -26.19 20.75
CA GLN A 14 18.81 -25.70 21.25
C GLN A 14 19.94 -26.11 20.31
N LEU A 15 20.69 -25.14 19.80
CA LEU A 15 21.84 -25.36 18.94
C LEU A 15 23.13 -24.98 19.68
N ALA A 16 24.18 -25.79 19.52
CA ALA A 16 25.45 -25.55 20.18
C ALA A 16 26.13 -24.27 19.67
N PRO A 17 26.98 -23.58 20.46
CA PRO A 17 27.72 -22.41 20.00
C PRO A 17 28.56 -22.64 18.73
N THR A 18 29.05 -23.87 18.55
CA THR A 18 29.78 -24.30 17.35
C THR A 18 28.92 -24.25 16.09
N PHE A 19 27.61 -24.51 16.20
CA PHE A 19 26.65 -24.36 15.11
C PHE A 19 26.67 -22.95 14.56
N PHE A 20 26.53 -21.95 15.43
CA PHE A 20 26.51 -20.55 15.04
C PHE A 20 27.85 -20.07 14.46
N LYS A 21 28.96 -20.57 15.00
CA LYS A 21 30.29 -20.29 14.45
C LYS A 21 30.44 -20.80 13.01
N ASN A 22 29.96 -22.01 12.72
CA ASN A 22 30.04 -22.57 11.37
C ASN A 22 29.00 -21.92 10.43
N LEU A 23 27.80 -21.64 10.91
CA LEU A 23 26.78 -20.93 10.14
C LEU A 23 27.26 -19.53 9.70
N HIS A 24 27.99 -18.82 10.56
CA HIS A 24 28.60 -17.53 10.24
C HIS A 24 29.48 -17.58 8.98
N THR A 25 30.18 -18.69 8.77
CA THR A 25 31.01 -18.87 7.55
C THR A 25 30.19 -19.04 6.27
N ILE A 26 28.90 -19.36 6.38
CA ILE A 26 27.99 -19.60 5.25
C ILE A 26 27.20 -18.32 4.92
N ILE A 27 26.65 -17.65 5.93
CA ILE A 27 25.69 -16.54 5.73
C ILE A 27 26.18 -15.18 6.25
N GLY A 28 27.39 -15.11 6.82
CA GLY A 28 27.96 -13.88 7.38
C GLY A 28 27.43 -13.53 8.77
N ASP A 29 27.48 -12.23 9.12
CA ASP A 29 26.97 -11.72 10.39
C ASP A 29 25.44 -11.82 10.47
N PHE A 30 24.93 -12.26 11.61
CA PHE A 30 23.50 -12.39 11.84
C PHE A 30 23.08 -12.11 13.28
N LYS A 31 21.81 -11.76 13.44
CA LYS A 31 21.10 -11.78 14.73
C LYS A 31 20.18 -13.00 14.80
N ILE A 32 19.99 -13.51 16.01
CA ILE A 32 19.08 -14.65 16.25
C ILE A 32 17.71 -14.12 16.64
N GLU A 33 16.67 -14.69 16.05
CA GLU A 33 15.28 -14.50 16.43
C GLU A 33 14.65 -15.88 16.66
N ASN A 34 13.86 -16.03 17.72
CA ASN A 34 13.14 -17.28 17.92
C ASN A 34 11.74 -17.22 17.32
N TYR A 35 11.24 -18.36 16.85
CA TYR A 35 9.88 -18.50 16.33
C TYR A 35 9.17 -19.73 16.89
N SER A 36 7.84 -19.65 16.90
CA SER A 36 6.94 -20.76 17.16
C SER A 36 6.15 -21.10 15.90
N GLU A 37 5.69 -22.35 15.79
CA GLU A 37 4.84 -22.78 14.67
C GLU A 37 3.51 -22.00 14.65
N LYS A 38 2.91 -21.80 15.83
CA LYS A 38 1.72 -20.96 15.96
C LYS A 38 2.13 -19.50 16.09
N ARG A 39 1.72 -18.69 15.13
CA ARG A 39 2.10 -17.27 15.06
C ARG A 39 1.44 -16.45 16.17
N ASN A 40 2.21 -15.51 16.71
CA ASN A 40 1.70 -14.52 17.66
C ASN A 40 0.96 -13.39 16.92
N LEU A 41 -0.37 -13.57 16.75
CA LEU A 41 -1.19 -12.60 16.04
C LEU A 41 -1.11 -11.21 16.67
N LYS A 42 -1.15 -11.13 18.00
CA LYS A 42 -1.04 -9.87 18.75
C LYS A 42 0.23 -9.09 18.39
N SER A 43 1.37 -9.78 18.27
CA SER A 43 2.63 -9.15 17.84
C SER A 43 2.53 -8.58 16.42
N ILE A 44 1.93 -9.33 15.48
CA ILE A 44 1.82 -8.90 14.08
C ILE A 44 0.89 -7.68 13.95
N TYR A 45 -0.20 -7.64 14.71
CA TYR A 45 -1.09 -6.46 14.76
C TYR A 45 -0.41 -5.26 15.43
N GLN A 46 0.37 -5.49 16.50
CA GLN A 46 1.16 -4.44 17.13
C GLN A 46 2.19 -3.84 16.16
N ASP A 47 2.86 -4.68 15.38
CA ASP A 47 3.80 -4.24 14.35
C ASP A 47 3.10 -3.43 13.26
N ARG A 48 1.89 -3.83 12.84
CA ARG A 48 1.13 -3.03 11.86
C ARG A 48 0.72 -1.67 12.40
N ILE A 49 0.30 -1.58 13.67
CA ILE A 49 0.01 -0.30 14.35
C ILE A 49 1.27 0.57 14.40
N ASN A 50 2.43 -0.01 14.72
CA ASN A 50 3.71 0.70 14.72
C ASN A 50 4.06 1.23 13.33
N ASN A 51 3.94 0.42 12.29
CA ASN A 51 4.23 0.82 10.91
C ASN A 51 3.34 1.98 10.45
N LEU A 52 2.03 1.94 10.76
CA LEU A 52 1.12 3.04 10.41
C LEU A 52 1.39 4.31 11.20
N PHE A 53 1.79 4.18 12.47
CA PHE A 53 2.24 5.32 13.28
C PHE A 53 3.50 5.96 12.69
N ASP A 54 4.49 5.16 12.29
CA ASP A 54 5.73 5.63 11.70
C ASP A 54 5.48 6.27 10.33
N ALA A 55 4.58 5.70 9.52
CA ALA A 55 4.11 6.27 8.26
C ALA A 55 3.45 7.64 8.47
N PHE A 56 2.60 7.78 9.49
CA PHE A 56 2.01 9.07 9.82
C PHE A 56 3.07 10.09 10.26
N CYS A 57 4.02 9.69 11.13
CA CYS A 57 5.11 10.55 11.55
C CYS A 57 6.02 10.97 10.37
N PHE A 58 6.22 10.08 9.40
CA PHE A 58 6.92 10.35 8.17
C PHE A 58 6.18 11.41 7.32
N ILE A 59 4.86 11.31 7.17
CA ILE A 59 4.05 12.33 6.47
C ILE A 59 4.25 13.70 7.11
N LEU A 60 4.21 13.78 8.44
CA LEU A 60 4.37 15.06 9.16
C LEU A 60 5.70 15.76 8.86
N GLU A 61 6.75 15.02 8.51
CA GLU A 61 8.07 15.56 8.18
C GLU A 61 8.26 15.77 6.68
N ALA A 62 7.79 14.84 5.85
CA ALA A 62 8.02 14.84 4.41
C ALA A 62 6.97 15.66 3.64
N TYR A 63 5.72 15.68 4.10
CA TYR A 63 4.59 16.35 3.47
C TYR A 63 3.70 17.04 4.53
N PRO A 64 4.17 18.15 5.13
CA PRO A 64 3.51 18.76 6.27
C PRO A 64 2.10 19.30 5.95
N PRO A 65 1.24 19.48 6.98
CA PRO A 65 -0.12 20.01 6.83
C PRO A 65 -0.18 21.34 6.06
N ASN A 66 -1.19 21.48 5.19
CA ASN A 66 -1.33 22.65 4.31
C ASN A 66 -2.76 23.21 4.23
N LYS A 67 -3.71 22.74 5.06
CA LYS A 67 -5.10 23.23 5.08
C LYS A 67 -5.24 24.52 5.92
N PHE A 68 -4.91 25.67 5.35
CA PHE A 68 -5.00 26.95 6.05
C PHE A 68 -6.42 27.53 6.12
N PRO A 69 -6.80 28.25 7.20
CA PRO A 69 -6.04 28.55 8.43
C PRO A 69 -6.16 27.46 9.52
N HIS A 70 -6.74 26.29 9.20
CA HIS A 70 -7.19 25.31 10.19
C HIS A 70 -6.19 24.19 10.50
N ALA A 71 -5.08 24.09 9.77
CA ALA A 71 -4.13 23.01 9.92
C ALA A 71 -3.38 23.05 11.26
N ALA A 72 -3.34 21.90 11.92
CA ALA A 72 -2.50 21.63 13.07
C ALA A 72 -1.01 21.76 12.76
N SER A 73 -0.21 22.08 13.77
CA SER A 73 1.23 21.88 13.66
C SER A 73 1.59 20.39 13.67
N PRO A 74 2.69 19.99 12.99
CA PRO A 74 3.18 18.62 13.01
C PRO A 74 3.35 18.03 14.42
N ASP A 75 3.86 18.80 15.37
CA ASP A 75 4.09 18.34 16.75
C ASP A 75 2.80 17.98 17.48
N ILE A 76 1.72 18.73 17.21
CA ILE A 76 0.40 18.46 17.80
C ILE A 76 -0.18 17.17 17.22
N LEU A 77 -0.13 16.99 15.90
CA LEU A 77 -0.62 15.77 15.26
C LEU A 77 0.15 14.52 15.72
N ARG A 78 1.46 14.67 15.95
CA ARG A 78 2.29 13.59 16.53
C ARG A 78 1.84 13.21 17.94
N GLN A 79 1.44 14.18 18.77
CA GLN A 79 0.88 13.89 20.09
C GLN A 79 -0.46 13.15 20.00
N TYR A 80 -1.33 13.53 19.06
CA TYR A 80 -2.60 12.83 18.82
C TYR A 80 -2.37 11.38 18.40
N ALA A 81 -1.51 11.16 17.39
CA ALA A 81 -1.14 9.82 16.92
C ALA A 81 -0.55 8.95 18.05
N THR A 82 0.29 9.54 18.90
CA THR A 82 0.90 8.84 20.05
C THR A 82 -0.18 8.42 21.06
N ARG A 83 -1.15 9.29 21.35
CA ARG A 83 -2.28 8.93 22.20
C ARG A 83 -3.10 7.79 21.59
N TYR A 84 -3.47 7.90 20.30
CA TYR A 84 -4.24 6.86 19.62
C TYR A 84 -3.54 5.50 19.69
N LYS A 85 -2.21 5.49 19.52
CA LYS A 85 -1.39 4.28 19.65
C LYS A 85 -1.42 3.71 21.06
N ASN A 86 -1.32 4.55 22.09
CA ASN A 86 -1.35 4.12 23.50
C ASN A 86 -2.74 3.63 23.95
N GLU A 87 -3.81 4.07 23.29
CA GLU A 87 -5.20 3.61 23.52
C GLU A 87 -5.48 2.25 22.83
N CYS A 88 -4.56 1.70 22.03
CA CYS A 88 -4.73 0.41 21.38
C CYS A 88 -4.51 -0.75 22.36
N HIS A 89 -5.59 -1.36 22.83
CA HIS A 89 -5.54 -2.54 23.70
C HIS A 89 -5.79 -3.81 22.90
N LEU A 90 -4.72 -4.54 22.59
CA LEU A 90 -4.78 -5.76 21.78
C LEU A 90 -5.16 -6.98 22.62
N SER A 91 -6.27 -7.61 22.23
CA SER A 91 -6.75 -8.90 22.74
C SER A 91 -6.06 -10.07 22.01
N GLU A 92 -6.49 -11.31 22.26
CA GLU A 92 -6.03 -12.49 21.50
C GLU A 92 -6.95 -12.88 20.34
N ASP A 93 -8.18 -12.35 20.33
CA ASP A 93 -9.19 -12.64 19.32
C ASP A 93 -8.95 -11.83 18.03
N ILE A 94 -8.98 -12.50 16.87
CA ILE A 94 -8.65 -11.87 15.59
C ILE A 94 -9.63 -10.75 15.21
N ASP A 95 -10.92 -10.89 15.49
CA ASP A 95 -11.92 -9.88 15.13
C ASP A 95 -11.72 -8.62 15.98
N SER A 96 -11.45 -8.79 17.28
CA SER A 96 -11.10 -7.70 18.18
C SER A 96 -9.77 -7.03 17.82
N LEU A 97 -8.76 -7.80 17.40
CA LEU A 97 -7.50 -7.28 16.87
C LEU A 97 -7.74 -6.44 15.60
N GLN A 98 -8.55 -6.94 14.67
CA GLN A 98 -8.90 -6.25 13.43
C GLN A 98 -9.67 -4.95 13.71
N GLN A 99 -10.64 -4.97 14.61
CA GLN A 99 -11.40 -3.78 14.99
C GLN A 99 -10.48 -2.71 15.60
N THR A 100 -9.53 -3.12 16.44
CA THR A 100 -8.54 -2.21 17.04
C THR A 100 -7.66 -1.55 15.99
N LEU A 101 -7.12 -2.35 15.06
CA LEU A 101 -6.32 -1.83 13.93
C LEU A 101 -7.13 -0.89 13.03
N SER A 102 -8.37 -1.26 12.70
CA SER A 102 -9.24 -0.45 11.85
C SER A 102 -9.56 0.90 12.48
N ARG A 103 -9.92 0.93 13.77
CA ARG A 103 -10.17 2.16 14.50
C ARG A 103 -8.92 3.03 14.61
N PHE A 104 -7.75 2.44 14.85
CA PHE A 104 -6.48 3.18 14.88
C PHE A 104 -6.18 3.84 13.53
N ALA A 105 -6.24 3.06 12.44
CA ALA A 105 -6.00 3.58 11.09
C ALA A 105 -7.02 4.67 10.69
N ALA A 106 -8.29 4.50 11.06
CA ALA A 106 -9.35 5.46 10.77
C ALA A 106 -9.17 6.81 11.49
N ARG A 107 -8.63 6.79 12.72
CA ARG A 107 -8.23 8.01 13.44
C ARG A 107 -7.11 8.74 12.72
N LEU A 108 -6.06 8.05 12.27
CA LEU A 108 -4.97 8.67 11.50
C LEU A 108 -5.47 9.27 10.17
N VAL A 109 -6.32 8.54 9.44
CA VAL A 109 -6.94 9.04 8.20
C VAL A 109 -7.80 10.26 8.46
N THR A 110 -8.52 10.32 9.58
CA THR A 110 -9.32 11.49 9.95
C THR A 110 -8.44 12.73 10.14
N GLU A 111 -7.31 12.61 10.83
CA GLU A 111 -6.36 13.73 10.97
C GLU A 111 -5.83 14.20 9.60
N LEU A 112 -5.56 13.27 8.67
CA LEU A 112 -5.13 13.62 7.31
C LEU A 112 -6.24 14.37 6.53
N VAL A 113 -7.50 13.96 6.67
CA VAL A 113 -8.65 14.66 6.04
C VAL A 113 -8.82 16.07 6.61
N GLU A 114 -8.66 16.23 7.91
CA GLU A 114 -8.89 17.50 8.59
C GLU A 114 -7.76 18.53 8.37
N ASN A 115 -6.53 18.10 8.11
CA ASN A 115 -5.35 18.98 8.12
C ASN A 115 -4.65 19.18 6.77
N TRP A 116 -5.04 18.45 5.73
CA TRP A 116 -4.52 18.61 4.36
C TRP A 116 -5.61 19.04 3.38
N THR A 117 -5.17 19.70 2.31
CA THR A 117 -5.98 20.05 1.15
C THR A 117 -5.85 18.95 0.10
N TRP A 118 -6.96 18.39 -0.33
CA TRP A 118 -7.01 17.27 -1.27
C TRP A 118 -7.75 17.67 -2.55
N THR A 119 -7.32 17.09 -3.69
CA THR A 119 -7.87 17.39 -5.03
C THR A 119 -8.98 16.44 -5.49
N ALA A 120 -9.18 15.33 -4.77
CA ALA A 120 -10.19 14.31 -5.03
C ALA A 120 -10.96 14.00 -3.72
N PRO A 121 -11.86 13.00 -3.65
CA PRO A 121 -12.55 12.68 -2.40
C PRO A 121 -11.55 12.54 -1.24
N GLU A 122 -11.61 13.48 -0.27
CA GLU A 122 -10.53 13.73 0.71
C GLU A 122 -10.08 12.45 1.43
N VAL A 123 -11.03 11.57 1.75
CA VAL A 123 -10.78 10.31 2.44
C VAL A 123 -9.94 9.34 1.61
N ASN A 124 -10.21 9.23 0.30
CA ASN A 124 -9.45 8.33 -0.58
C ASN A 124 -7.99 8.80 -0.70
N GLU A 125 -7.78 10.11 -0.84
CA GLU A 125 -6.45 10.71 -0.91
C GLU A 125 -5.69 10.57 0.42
N ALA A 126 -6.37 10.76 1.55
CA ALA A 126 -5.79 10.54 2.88
C ALA A 126 -5.37 9.07 3.09
N ILE A 127 -6.21 8.11 2.68
CA ILE A 127 -5.87 6.67 2.72
C ILE A 127 -4.66 6.38 1.82
N ALA A 128 -4.64 6.92 0.60
CA ALA A 128 -3.53 6.74 -0.34
C ALA A 128 -2.23 7.34 0.21
N CYS A 129 -2.29 8.54 0.80
CA CYS A 129 -1.17 9.20 1.45
C CYS A 129 -0.55 8.34 2.56
N LEU A 130 -1.36 7.80 3.46
CA LEU A 130 -0.89 6.89 4.52
C LEU A 130 -0.31 5.58 3.95
N ASN A 131 -0.95 5.01 2.92
CA ASN A 131 -0.47 3.78 2.28
C ASN A 131 0.86 3.96 1.56
N GLU A 132 1.06 5.09 0.89
CA GLU A 132 2.29 5.42 0.18
C GLU A 132 3.40 5.76 1.17
N ALA A 133 3.12 6.56 2.22
CA ALA A 133 4.10 6.86 3.26
C ALA A 133 4.68 5.61 3.93
N ASP A 134 3.82 4.64 4.26
CA ASP A 134 4.21 3.32 4.78
C ASP A 134 5.21 2.61 3.85
N GLN A 135 5.05 2.74 2.53
CA GLN A 135 5.98 2.17 1.56
C GLN A 135 7.32 2.88 1.52
N TYR A 136 7.33 4.22 1.57
CA TYR A 136 8.58 5.01 1.56
C TYR A 136 9.35 4.87 2.87
N VAL A 137 8.67 4.68 4.01
CA VAL A 137 9.31 4.32 5.28
C VAL A 137 10.02 2.97 5.16
N LEU A 138 9.34 1.94 4.65
CA LEU A 138 9.95 0.62 4.42
C LEU A 138 11.14 0.70 3.46
N MET A 139 11.03 1.49 2.39
CA MET A 139 12.11 1.72 1.44
C MET A 139 13.34 2.36 2.13
N GLY A 140 13.13 3.43 2.90
CA GLY A 140 14.20 4.12 3.62
C GLY A 140 14.86 3.29 4.72
N ASN A 141 14.10 2.41 5.38
CA ASN A 141 14.62 1.50 6.39
C ASN A 141 15.50 0.39 5.79
N GLY A 142 15.19 -0.03 4.56
CA GLY A 142 15.78 -1.21 3.95
C GLY A 142 15.16 -2.52 4.48
N ALA A 143 15.68 -3.66 4.03
CA ALA A 143 15.28 -4.98 4.53
C ALA A 143 16.50 -5.87 4.81
N GLU A 144 16.37 -6.68 5.86
CA GLU A 144 17.36 -7.70 6.24
C GLU A 144 17.16 -8.98 5.41
N ASP A 145 18.23 -9.75 5.25
CA ASP A 145 18.13 -11.12 4.74
C ASP A 145 17.44 -11.99 5.80
N ILE A 146 16.66 -12.99 5.37
CA ILE A 146 15.99 -13.91 6.29
C ILE A 146 16.55 -15.31 6.08
N ALA A 147 17.07 -15.89 7.14
CA ALA A 147 17.45 -17.28 7.26
C ALA A 147 16.54 -17.97 8.27
N THR A 148 16.12 -19.21 8.02
CA THR A 148 15.29 -19.98 8.96
C THR A 148 15.79 -21.41 9.04
N ILE A 149 16.05 -21.86 10.26
CA ILE A 149 16.46 -23.24 10.54
C ILE A 149 15.21 -24.08 10.79
N MET A 150 15.03 -25.10 9.95
CA MET A 150 13.98 -26.10 10.04
C MET A 150 14.62 -27.47 10.32
N PRO A 151 14.35 -28.11 11.47
CA PRO A 151 14.83 -29.46 11.70
C PRO A 151 14.04 -30.45 10.83
N MET A 152 14.72 -31.36 10.15
CA MET A 152 14.06 -32.41 9.36
C MET A 152 14.73 -33.77 9.57
N GLN A 153 13.90 -34.80 9.73
CA GLN A 153 14.38 -36.18 9.91
C GLN A 153 14.63 -36.87 8.57
N PHE A 154 15.83 -37.43 8.42
CA PHE A 154 16.27 -38.29 7.31
C PHE A 154 16.74 -39.64 7.90
N GLY A 155 15.90 -40.68 7.76
CA GLY A 155 16.16 -41.96 8.43
C GLY A 155 16.15 -41.83 9.96
N LEU A 156 17.26 -42.19 10.60
CA LEU A 156 17.43 -42.12 12.05
C LEU A 156 18.01 -40.78 12.53
N GLU A 157 18.42 -39.90 11.63
CA GLU A 157 19.11 -38.66 11.96
C GLU A 157 18.24 -37.43 11.64
N THR A 158 18.36 -36.40 12.47
CA THR A 158 17.74 -35.10 12.23
C THR A 158 18.81 -34.13 11.79
N TYR A 159 18.54 -33.46 10.67
CA TYR A 159 19.42 -32.48 10.05
C TYR A 159 18.77 -31.09 10.07
N PRO A 160 19.55 -30.03 10.37
CA PRO A 160 19.10 -28.66 10.18
C PRO A 160 19.03 -28.32 8.68
N ILE A 161 17.85 -27.95 8.21
CA ILE A 161 17.62 -27.40 6.87
C ILE A 161 17.56 -25.88 6.99
N LEU A 162 18.35 -25.19 6.17
CA LEU A 162 18.43 -23.75 6.13
C LEU A 162 17.67 -23.23 4.91
N LEU A 163 16.57 -22.51 5.17
CA LEU A 163 15.86 -21.68 4.21
C LEU A 163 16.50 -20.30 4.24
N TRP A 164 17.00 -19.79 3.11
CA TRP A 164 17.72 -18.50 3.10
C TRP A 164 17.33 -17.62 1.91
N ASP A 165 16.70 -16.49 2.21
CA ASP A 165 16.34 -15.45 1.25
C ASP A 165 17.24 -14.23 1.43
N LYS A 166 18.05 -13.96 0.42
CA LYS A 166 18.91 -12.77 0.33
C LYS A 166 18.22 -11.65 -0.42
N ARG A 167 18.21 -10.44 0.14
CA ARG A 167 17.75 -9.23 -0.53
C ARG A 167 18.76 -8.79 -1.58
N LEU A 168 18.26 -8.53 -2.78
CA LEU A 168 19.09 -8.14 -3.90
C LEU A 168 18.87 -6.67 -4.26
N PRO A 169 19.94 -5.90 -4.50
CA PRO A 169 19.80 -4.57 -5.07
C PRO A 169 19.25 -4.70 -6.50
N SER A 170 18.25 -3.88 -6.84
CA SER A 170 17.65 -3.88 -8.17
C SER A 170 18.02 -2.68 -9.04
N HIS A 171 18.84 -1.75 -8.53
CA HIS A 171 19.07 -0.46 -9.17
C HIS A 171 19.97 -0.55 -10.41
N SER A 172 19.62 0.21 -11.45
CA SER A 172 20.48 0.45 -12.61
C SER A 172 21.30 1.72 -12.41
N GLU A 173 22.45 1.80 -13.10
CA GLU A 173 23.31 2.99 -13.07
C GLU A 173 22.55 4.24 -13.51
N LEU A 174 21.68 4.11 -14.52
CA LEU A 174 20.83 5.19 -15.02
C LEU A 174 19.85 5.70 -13.95
N LEU A 175 19.17 4.81 -13.24
CA LEU A 175 18.27 5.22 -12.16
C LEU A 175 19.04 5.90 -11.02
N VAL A 176 20.24 5.40 -10.68
CA VAL A 176 21.08 6.01 -9.67
C VAL A 176 21.47 7.45 -10.09
N SER A 177 21.89 7.66 -11.34
CA SER A 177 22.21 9.01 -11.82
C SER A 177 21.02 9.95 -11.79
N GLU A 178 19.84 9.47 -12.22
CA GLU A 178 18.59 10.24 -12.18
C GLU A 178 18.22 10.66 -10.75
N LEU A 179 18.36 9.75 -9.79
CA LEU A 179 18.06 10.02 -8.39
C LEU A 179 19.10 10.92 -7.70
N GLU A 180 20.37 10.84 -8.09
CA GLU A 180 21.41 11.79 -7.63
C GLU A 180 21.11 13.20 -8.14
N GLU A 181 20.64 13.34 -9.38
CA GLU A 181 20.20 14.62 -9.93
C GLU A 181 18.97 15.17 -9.19
N ILE A 182 17.95 14.33 -8.96
CA ILE A 182 16.77 14.70 -8.16
C ILE A 182 17.18 15.12 -6.74
N LYS A 183 18.12 14.41 -6.12
CA LYS A 183 18.65 14.75 -4.78
C LYS A 183 19.39 16.08 -4.81
N LYS A 184 20.25 16.32 -5.81
CA LYS A 184 20.99 17.57 -5.99
C LYS A 184 20.08 18.78 -6.19
N LEU A 185 18.98 18.59 -6.93
CA LEU A 185 17.95 19.60 -7.17
C LEU A 185 16.94 19.72 -6.01
N ASN A 186 17.14 18.98 -4.91
CA ASN A 186 16.30 18.99 -3.72
C ASN A 186 14.83 18.65 -4.01
N ALA A 187 14.61 17.56 -4.75
CA ALA A 187 13.28 17.07 -5.15
C ALA A 187 12.45 18.17 -5.84
N PRO A 188 12.88 18.57 -7.05
CA PRO A 188 12.27 19.68 -7.78
C PRO A 188 10.80 19.38 -8.09
N GLU A 189 10.00 20.43 -8.18
CA GLU A 189 8.60 20.31 -8.55
C GLU A 189 8.45 19.95 -10.03
N THR A 190 7.34 19.30 -10.36
CA THR A 190 7.11 18.88 -11.75
C THR A 190 6.81 20.10 -12.60
N PRO A 191 7.43 20.24 -13.79
CA PRO A 191 6.95 21.14 -14.82
C PRO A 191 5.49 20.84 -15.21
N HIS A 192 4.81 21.74 -15.94
CA HIS A 192 3.42 21.56 -16.42
C HIS A 192 3.21 20.42 -17.44
N ILE A 193 4.09 19.42 -17.48
CA ILE A 193 4.00 18.24 -18.35
C ILE A 193 2.72 17.43 -18.13
N ARG A 194 2.18 17.42 -16.90
CA ARG A 194 0.93 16.69 -16.58
C ARG A 194 -0.31 17.30 -17.23
N ASP A 195 -0.23 18.57 -17.62
CA ASP A 195 -1.31 19.30 -18.27
C ASP A 195 -1.35 19.03 -19.79
N LEU A 196 -0.30 18.39 -20.32
CA LEU A 196 -0.16 18.06 -21.73
C LEU A 196 -0.75 16.68 -22.06
N GLU A 197 -1.35 16.56 -23.24
CA GLU A 197 -1.73 15.26 -23.80
C GLU A 197 -0.48 14.44 -24.17
N GLU A 198 -0.59 13.12 -24.15
CA GLU A 198 0.55 12.20 -24.31
C GLU A 198 1.43 12.51 -25.54
N TYR A 199 0.80 12.76 -26.69
CA TYR A 199 1.51 13.07 -27.92
C TYR A 199 2.27 14.41 -27.85
N GLN A 200 1.79 15.39 -27.06
CA GLN A 200 2.48 16.66 -26.82
C GLN A 200 3.69 16.45 -25.91
N GLN A 201 3.51 15.67 -24.83
CA GLN A 201 4.61 15.33 -23.93
C GLN A 201 5.75 14.65 -24.69
N VAL A 202 5.40 13.67 -25.52
CA VAL A 202 6.36 12.94 -26.36
C VAL A 202 7.05 13.86 -27.36
N TYR A 203 6.31 14.76 -28.02
CA TYR A 203 6.90 15.74 -28.92
C TYR A 203 7.97 16.61 -28.22
N PHE A 204 7.66 17.18 -27.05
CA PHE A 204 8.61 18.02 -26.32
C PHE A 204 9.78 17.24 -25.71
N LEU A 205 9.58 15.96 -25.33
CA LEU A 205 10.63 15.10 -24.79
C LEU A 205 11.74 14.81 -25.82
N TYR A 206 11.37 14.70 -27.10
CA TYR A 206 12.29 14.38 -28.21
C TYR A 206 12.58 15.58 -29.12
N LEU A 207 12.20 16.79 -28.69
CA LEU A 207 12.40 18.02 -29.45
C LEU A 207 13.91 18.32 -29.57
N ASP A 208 14.34 18.71 -30.77
CA ASP A 208 15.72 19.14 -30.97
C ASP A 208 16.00 20.40 -30.14
N LYS A 209 17.04 20.34 -29.30
CA LYS A 209 17.47 21.44 -28.44
C LYS A 209 17.93 22.68 -29.22
N SER A 210 18.20 22.54 -30.53
CA SER A 210 18.43 23.68 -31.41
C SER A 210 17.17 24.56 -31.58
N LEU A 211 15.97 23.99 -31.42
CA LEU A 211 14.67 24.68 -31.50
C LEU A 211 14.33 25.33 -30.15
N ASN A 212 14.98 26.44 -29.83
CA ASN A 212 14.92 27.08 -28.51
C ASN A 212 13.94 28.26 -28.39
N THR A 213 13.14 28.54 -29.41
CA THR A 213 12.09 29.58 -29.38
C THR A 213 10.74 29.01 -29.80
N GLY A 214 9.65 29.61 -29.31
CA GLY A 214 8.30 29.18 -29.66
C GLY A 214 8.01 29.28 -31.16
N GLU A 215 8.59 30.29 -31.83
CA GLU A 215 8.51 30.45 -33.29
C GLU A 215 9.22 29.31 -34.04
N ALA A 216 10.43 28.92 -33.60
CA ALA A 216 11.17 27.81 -34.21
C ALA A 216 10.42 26.49 -34.07
N ILE A 217 9.86 26.21 -32.89
CA ILE A 217 9.03 25.03 -32.62
C ILE A 217 7.79 25.03 -33.51
N LYS A 218 7.12 26.18 -33.64
CA LYS A 218 5.95 26.32 -34.49
C LYS A 218 6.28 26.06 -35.96
N ILE A 219 7.41 26.55 -36.45
CA ILE A 219 7.86 26.32 -37.83
C ILE A 219 8.17 24.84 -38.07
N ASP A 220 8.85 24.17 -37.13
CA ASP A 220 9.11 22.73 -37.19
C ASP A 220 7.79 21.94 -37.32
N PHE A 221 6.85 22.18 -36.40
CA PHE A 221 5.57 21.49 -36.41
C PHE A 221 4.74 21.80 -37.68
N ASN A 222 4.72 23.05 -38.14
CA ASN A 222 4.00 23.44 -39.37
C ASN A 222 4.55 22.68 -40.59
N THR A 223 5.87 22.48 -40.67
CA THR A 223 6.51 21.72 -41.75
C THR A 223 6.01 20.28 -41.75
N PHE A 224 5.96 19.65 -40.58
CA PHE A 224 5.36 18.32 -40.42
C PHE A 224 3.86 18.31 -40.77
N TYR A 225 3.09 19.28 -40.31
CA TYR A 225 1.65 19.34 -40.55
C TYR A 225 1.33 19.48 -42.04
N LEU A 226 2.11 20.27 -42.79
CA LEU A 226 1.99 20.35 -44.25
C LEU A 226 2.27 19.01 -44.92
N LYS A 227 3.33 18.30 -44.49
CA LYS A 227 3.62 16.94 -44.98
C LYS A 227 2.48 15.98 -44.69
N TRP A 228 1.90 16.03 -43.48
CA TRP A 228 0.74 15.24 -43.12
C TRP A 228 -0.46 15.50 -44.05
N LEU A 229 -0.75 16.77 -44.37
CA LEU A 229 -1.81 17.14 -45.31
C LEU A 229 -1.57 16.61 -46.74
N GLU A 230 -0.33 16.34 -47.13
CA GLU A 230 -0.02 15.65 -48.38
C GLU A 230 -0.31 14.15 -48.28
N LEU A 231 0.12 13.51 -47.19
CA LEU A 231 -0.03 12.07 -46.98
C LEU A 231 -1.51 11.63 -46.92
N ILE A 232 -2.38 12.43 -46.29
CA ILE A 232 -3.81 12.08 -46.17
C ILE A 232 -4.58 12.08 -47.50
N LYS A 233 -3.96 12.53 -48.61
CA LYS A 233 -4.55 12.43 -49.95
C LYS A 233 -4.65 10.97 -50.42
N GLU A 234 -3.87 10.06 -49.83
CA GLU A 234 -3.88 8.62 -50.10
C GLU A 234 -4.14 7.82 -48.81
N PRO A 235 -5.37 7.87 -48.25
CA PRO A 235 -5.65 7.39 -46.89
C PRO A 235 -5.50 5.88 -46.72
N GLU A 236 -5.75 5.08 -47.77
CA GLU A 236 -5.59 3.62 -47.72
C GLU A 236 -4.12 3.22 -47.58
N LEU A 237 -3.24 3.82 -48.38
CA LEU A 237 -1.79 3.60 -48.30
C LEU A 237 -1.24 4.10 -46.97
N LEU A 238 -1.65 5.29 -46.53
CA LEU A 238 -1.25 5.84 -45.24
C LEU A 238 -1.68 4.94 -44.08
N SER A 239 -2.91 4.39 -44.11
CA SER A 239 -3.37 3.46 -43.06
C SER A 239 -2.54 2.19 -43.01
N GLN A 240 -2.13 1.64 -44.16
CA GLN A 240 -1.21 0.50 -44.21
C GLN A 240 0.17 0.85 -43.65
N GLN A 241 0.72 2.00 -44.05
CA GLN A 241 2.03 2.47 -43.58
C GLN A 241 2.04 2.77 -42.07
N LEU A 242 0.98 3.34 -41.50
CA LEU A 242 0.85 3.55 -40.07
C LEU A 242 0.83 2.23 -39.28
N LYS A 243 0.16 1.20 -39.80
CA LYS A 243 0.22 -0.16 -39.21
C LYS A 243 1.62 -0.76 -39.30
N MET A 244 2.34 -0.55 -40.40
CA MET A 244 3.74 -1.00 -40.53
C MET A 244 4.66 -0.32 -39.51
N ILE A 245 4.44 0.97 -39.25
CA ILE A 245 5.16 1.73 -38.22
C ILE A 245 4.92 1.14 -36.82
N THR A 246 3.70 0.69 -36.51
CA THR A 246 3.38 0.12 -35.19
C THR A 246 3.70 -1.36 -35.04
N GLN A 247 3.74 -2.16 -36.12
CA GLN A 247 3.81 -3.63 -36.03
C GLN A 247 5.12 -4.26 -36.51
N GLU A 248 5.90 -3.63 -37.40
CA GLU A 248 6.97 -4.35 -38.11
C GLU A 248 8.34 -3.66 -38.09
N GLY A 249 8.47 -2.49 -37.46
CA GLY A 249 9.74 -1.74 -37.45
C GLY A 249 10.29 -1.46 -38.86
N MET A 250 9.43 -1.57 -39.88
CA MET A 250 9.82 -1.39 -41.28
C MET A 250 10.03 0.09 -41.57
N ASN A 251 11.08 0.38 -42.34
CA ASN A 251 11.51 1.72 -42.68
C ASN A 251 10.56 2.35 -43.72
N VAL A 252 9.54 3.08 -43.27
CA VAL A 252 8.70 3.93 -44.12
C VAL A 252 9.49 5.20 -44.46
N SER A 253 9.78 5.42 -45.73
CA SER A 253 10.74 6.46 -46.16
C SER A 253 10.39 7.87 -45.65
N TRP A 254 9.13 8.30 -45.80
CA TRP A 254 8.70 9.62 -45.33
C TRP A 254 8.72 9.75 -43.81
N PHE A 255 8.55 8.64 -43.08
CA PHE A 255 8.58 8.63 -41.62
C PHE A 255 10.00 8.86 -41.11
N SER A 256 10.98 8.23 -41.74
CA SER A 256 12.41 8.39 -41.43
C SER A 256 12.96 9.78 -41.76
N GLU A 257 12.26 10.56 -42.59
CA GLU A 257 12.58 11.96 -42.88
C GLU A 257 12.10 12.94 -41.79
N LEU A 258 11.18 12.50 -40.91
CA LEU A 258 10.65 13.34 -39.83
C LEU A 258 11.69 13.53 -38.72
N SER A 259 11.59 14.63 -37.96
CA SER A 259 12.40 14.81 -36.76
C SER A 259 12.02 13.77 -35.68
N LEU A 260 12.93 13.51 -34.74
CA LEU A 260 12.69 12.50 -33.69
C LEU A 260 11.40 12.80 -32.89
N SER A 261 11.18 14.05 -32.53
CA SER A 261 9.92 14.51 -31.91
C SER A 261 8.67 14.18 -32.71
N GLN A 262 8.72 14.35 -34.03
CA GLN A 262 7.60 14.10 -34.93
C GLN A 262 7.36 12.60 -35.12
N GLN A 263 8.43 11.82 -35.26
CA GLN A 263 8.36 10.35 -35.34
C GLN A 263 7.69 9.77 -34.10
N HIS A 264 8.19 10.12 -32.91
CA HIS A 264 7.66 9.60 -31.66
C HIS A 264 6.22 10.07 -31.39
N MET A 265 5.91 11.35 -31.66
CA MET A 265 4.53 11.84 -31.58
C MET A 265 3.59 11.04 -32.48
N LEU A 266 4.01 10.73 -33.71
CA LEU A 266 3.18 9.97 -34.64
C LEU A 266 3.04 8.50 -34.22
N CYS A 267 4.07 7.87 -33.66
CA CYS A 267 3.96 6.53 -33.06
C CYS A 267 2.87 6.47 -31.98
N THR A 268 2.76 7.48 -31.12
CA THR A 268 1.68 7.58 -30.12
C THR A 268 0.29 7.70 -30.74
N LEU A 269 0.20 8.18 -31.98
CA LEU A 269 -1.07 8.43 -32.67
C LEU A 269 -1.42 7.36 -33.71
N ALA A 270 -0.47 6.51 -34.12
CA ALA A 270 -0.58 5.67 -35.31
C ALA A 270 -1.69 4.60 -35.25
N ASP A 271 -2.11 4.18 -34.05
CA ASP A 271 -3.23 3.25 -33.88
C ASP A 271 -4.62 3.91 -34.00
N LYS A 272 -4.67 5.25 -34.15
CA LYS A 272 -5.92 6.01 -34.28
C LYS A 272 -6.38 6.12 -35.75
N PRO A 273 -7.68 6.30 -36.01
CA PRO A 273 -8.16 6.64 -37.34
C PRO A 273 -7.52 7.92 -37.87
N ILE A 274 -7.22 7.98 -39.18
CA ILE A 274 -6.53 9.11 -39.83
C ILE A 274 -7.24 10.45 -39.58
N ASP A 275 -8.58 10.46 -39.59
CA ASP A 275 -9.38 11.66 -39.30
C ASP A 275 -9.19 12.14 -37.86
N GLU A 276 -9.05 11.21 -36.91
CA GLU A 276 -8.78 11.53 -35.51
C GLU A 276 -7.36 12.09 -35.35
N ILE A 277 -6.36 11.48 -35.99
CA ILE A 277 -4.98 11.98 -36.01
C ILE A 277 -4.96 13.41 -36.57
N SER A 278 -5.62 13.65 -37.69
CA SER A 278 -5.69 14.97 -38.33
C SER A 278 -6.31 16.03 -37.40
N ARG A 279 -7.37 15.67 -36.67
CA ARG A 279 -7.99 16.55 -35.66
C ARG A 279 -7.03 16.84 -34.49
N ILE A 280 -6.30 15.84 -34.03
CA ILE A 280 -5.30 15.97 -32.95
C ILE A 280 -4.16 16.89 -33.37
N LEU A 281 -3.59 16.68 -34.56
CA LEU A 281 -2.52 17.52 -35.09
C LEU A 281 -2.98 18.98 -35.26
N LYS A 282 -4.20 19.19 -35.76
CA LYS A 282 -4.78 20.54 -35.84
C LYS A 282 -5.01 21.17 -34.46
N LYS A 283 -5.38 20.39 -33.44
CA LYS A 283 -5.50 20.87 -32.06
C LYS A 283 -4.12 21.30 -31.53
N PHE A 284 -3.08 20.51 -31.81
CA PHE A 284 -1.73 20.86 -31.40
C PHE A 284 -1.20 22.11 -32.11
N ASP A 285 -1.51 22.25 -33.40
CA ASP A 285 -1.24 23.46 -34.17
C ASP A 285 -1.77 24.72 -33.48
N GLY A 286 -3.03 24.64 -33.02
CA GLY A 286 -3.70 25.70 -32.26
C GLY A 286 -3.01 25.98 -30.92
N PHE A 287 -2.69 24.94 -30.16
CA PHE A 287 -1.94 25.05 -28.90
C PHE A 287 -0.60 25.79 -29.08
N LEU A 288 0.20 25.39 -30.08
CA LEU A 288 1.48 26.05 -30.37
C LEU A 288 1.25 27.51 -30.83
N SER A 289 0.21 27.77 -31.61
CA SER A 289 -0.09 29.13 -32.08
C SER A 289 -0.42 30.10 -30.93
N GLU A 290 -1.12 29.61 -29.91
CA GLU A 290 -1.46 30.35 -28.69
C GLU A 290 -0.24 30.63 -27.83
N HIS A 291 0.68 29.67 -27.72
CA HIS A 291 1.79 29.73 -26.75
C HIS A 291 3.13 30.18 -27.35
N GLN A 292 3.30 30.23 -28.68
CA GLN A 292 4.60 30.53 -29.33
C GLN A 292 5.23 31.88 -28.92
N LYS A 293 4.42 32.85 -28.48
CA LYS A 293 4.88 34.18 -28.02
C LYS A 293 5.03 34.28 -26.49
N ASN A 294 4.61 33.25 -25.75
CA ASN A 294 4.71 33.21 -24.31
C ASN A 294 6.06 32.59 -23.91
N GLU A 295 7.08 33.44 -23.77
CA GLU A 295 8.45 33.00 -23.44
C GLU A 295 8.52 32.16 -22.18
N LYS A 296 7.71 32.46 -21.16
CA LYS A 296 7.66 31.68 -19.92
C LYS A 296 7.19 30.25 -20.17
N THR A 297 6.05 30.10 -20.84
CA THR A 297 5.51 28.76 -21.14
C THR A 297 6.44 27.97 -22.06
N ILE A 298 7.00 28.60 -23.08
CA ILE A 298 7.97 27.92 -23.96
C ILE A 298 9.21 27.49 -23.18
N HIS A 299 9.74 28.35 -22.30
CA HIS A 299 10.86 27.99 -21.45
C HIS A 299 10.52 26.77 -20.58
N GLU A 300 9.36 26.73 -19.95
CA GLU A 300 8.90 25.58 -19.16
C GLU A 300 8.76 24.30 -20.00
N LEU A 301 8.21 24.38 -21.21
CA LEU A 301 8.07 23.25 -22.14
C LEU A 301 9.44 22.72 -22.59
N LEU A 302 10.41 23.61 -22.83
CA LEU A 302 11.79 23.24 -23.18
C LEU A 302 12.57 22.62 -22.02
N GLN A 303 12.05 22.67 -20.79
CA GLN A 303 12.64 22.00 -19.62
C GLN A 303 12.00 20.64 -19.33
N ILE A 304 11.08 20.14 -20.18
CA ILE A 304 10.39 18.86 -19.95
C ILE A 304 11.37 17.68 -19.83
N ASP A 305 12.49 17.71 -20.55
CA ASP A 305 13.52 16.67 -20.53
C ASP A 305 14.55 16.84 -19.39
N SER A 306 14.45 17.90 -18.58
CA SER A 306 15.38 18.17 -17.47
C SER A 306 15.22 17.21 -16.29
N LEU A 307 14.10 16.51 -16.22
CA LEU A 307 13.81 15.50 -15.21
C LEU A 307 13.27 14.24 -15.88
N PRO A 308 13.53 13.06 -15.31
CA PRO A 308 13.04 11.83 -15.92
C PRO A 308 11.51 11.78 -15.87
N GLN A 309 10.89 11.39 -16.99
CA GLN A 309 9.43 11.43 -17.15
C GLN A 309 8.67 10.64 -16.07
N TRP A 310 9.23 9.52 -15.58
CA TRP A 310 8.66 8.73 -14.49
C TRP A 310 8.57 9.53 -13.18
N TYR A 311 9.57 10.37 -12.88
CA TYR A 311 9.57 11.22 -11.70
C TYR A 311 8.48 12.29 -11.83
N CYS A 312 8.38 12.90 -13.01
CA CYS A 312 7.40 13.93 -13.30
C CYS A 312 5.95 13.46 -13.13
N HIS A 313 5.67 12.17 -13.27
CA HIS A 313 4.33 11.60 -13.10
C HIS A 313 4.06 11.03 -11.69
N LEU A 314 5.05 11.03 -10.79
CA LEU A 314 4.79 10.74 -9.38
C LEU A 314 3.83 11.78 -8.80
N SER A 315 2.90 11.39 -7.93
CA SER A 315 2.07 12.39 -7.24
C SER A 315 2.94 13.39 -6.44
N GLU A 316 2.42 14.59 -6.15
CA GLU A 316 3.16 15.60 -5.39
C GLU A 316 3.69 15.01 -4.06
N ARG A 317 2.83 14.32 -3.32
CA ARG A 317 3.21 13.61 -2.09
C ARG A 317 4.33 12.58 -2.32
N GLN A 318 4.30 11.80 -3.40
CA GLN A 318 5.36 10.83 -3.70
C GLN A 318 6.70 11.50 -4.03
N GLN A 319 6.68 12.64 -4.71
CA GLN A 319 7.90 13.44 -4.95
C GLN A 319 8.49 13.95 -3.65
N LYS A 320 7.64 14.47 -2.75
CA LYS A 320 8.09 14.93 -1.42
C LYS A 320 8.60 13.76 -0.55
N PHE A 321 7.93 12.61 -0.58
CA PHE A 321 8.36 11.39 0.11
C PHE A 321 9.70 10.88 -0.42
N LEU A 322 9.87 10.77 -1.74
CA LEU A 322 11.12 10.38 -2.37
C LEU A 322 12.24 11.35 -2.00
N GLY A 323 11.99 12.65 -2.15
CA GLY A 323 12.94 13.71 -1.82
C GLY A 323 13.42 13.63 -0.38
N TYR A 324 12.50 13.40 0.55
CA TYR A 324 12.82 13.25 1.96
C TYR A 324 13.68 12.00 2.24
N VAL A 325 13.36 10.85 1.64
CA VAL A 325 14.17 9.63 1.80
C VAL A 325 15.58 9.82 1.21
N LEU A 326 15.69 10.40 0.01
CA LEU A 326 16.97 10.70 -0.63
C LEU A 326 17.83 11.65 0.20
N LYS A 327 17.21 12.66 0.83
CA LYS A 327 17.87 13.64 1.69
C LYS A 327 18.42 13.02 2.97
N LYS A 328 17.68 12.10 3.60
CA LYS A 328 18.12 11.43 4.84
C LYS A 328 19.14 10.33 4.61
N ALA A 329 19.14 9.69 3.44
CA ALA A 329 20.05 8.59 3.15
C ALA A 329 21.50 9.10 2.88
N PRO A 330 22.53 8.39 3.37
CA PRO A 330 23.93 8.71 3.08
C PRO A 330 24.23 8.70 1.58
N SER A 331 23.69 7.71 0.86
CA SER A 331 23.81 7.56 -0.59
C SER A 331 22.43 7.28 -1.21
N VAL A 332 22.29 7.53 -2.51
CA VAL A 332 21.06 7.15 -3.25
C VAL A 332 20.82 5.64 -3.20
N GLN A 333 21.88 4.83 -3.30
CA GLN A 333 21.79 3.37 -3.26
C GLN A 333 21.29 2.85 -1.91
N ASP A 334 21.61 3.55 -0.82
CA ASP A 334 21.05 3.22 0.50
C ASP A 334 19.56 3.58 0.59
N ALA A 335 19.15 4.69 -0.01
CA ALA A 335 17.74 5.11 -0.10
C ALA A 335 16.86 4.10 -0.84
N ILE A 336 17.41 3.40 -1.84
CA ILE A 336 16.69 2.43 -2.69
C ILE A 336 17.18 1.00 -2.51
N SER A 337 17.77 0.69 -1.35
CA SER A 337 18.36 -0.63 -1.09
C SER A 337 17.33 -1.76 -1.03
N PHE A 338 16.06 -1.44 -0.80
CA PHE A 338 14.92 -2.34 -0.84
C PHE A 338 13.67 -1.58 -1.25
N LEU A 339 12.85 -2.17 -2.12
CA LEU A 339 11.51 -1.67 -2.45
C LEU A 339 10.45 -2.65 -1.98
N PRO A 340 9.47 -2.22 -1.15
CA PRO A 340 8.36 -3.08 -0.78
C PRO A 340 7.47 -3.38 -2.00
N SER A 341 6.79 -4.52 -2.00
CA SER A 341 6.05 -5.04 -3.16
C SER A 341 4.96 -4.11 -3.72
N ARG A 342 4.47 -3.17 -2.91
CA ARG A 342 3.47 -2.15 -3.28
C ARG A 342 4.07 -0.95 -4.00
N LEU A 343 5.35 -0.64 -3.76
CA LEU A 343 6.01 0.54 -4.34
C LEU A 343 6.49 0.22 -5.75
N ARG A 344 5.66 0.55 -6.74
CA ARG A 344 5.95 0.28 -8.17
C ARG A 344 5.86 1.50 -9.06
N THR A 345 5.81 2.68 -8.47
CA THR A 345 5.85 3.96 -9.17
C THR A 345 7.28 4.38 -9.52
N LEU A 346 8.29 3.68 -8.99
CA LEU A 346 9.70 3.82 -9.39
C LEU A 346 10.08 2.73 -10.42
N PRO A 347 10.91 3.02 -11.44
CA PRO A 347 11.34 2.06 -12.46
C PRO A 347 12.43 1.14 -11.92
N LEU A 348 12.07 0.38 -10.88
CA LEU A 348 12.97 -0.44 -10.08
C LEU A 348 12.24 -1.70 -9.61
N LEU A 349 12.94 -2.85 -9.59
CA LEU A 349 12.31 -4.15 -9.34
C LEU A 349 11.97 -4.34 -7.84
N PRO A 350 10.68 -4.40 -7.45
CA PRO A 350 10.30 -4.48 -6.03
C PRO A 350 10.39 -5.91 -5.47
N ASN A 351 10.65 -6.04 -4.16
CA ASN A 351 10.72 -7.31 -3.45
C ASN A 351 11.72 -8.32 -4.08
N PHE A 352 12.80 -7.82 -4.69
CA PHE A 352 13.79 -8.63 -5.39
C PHE A 352 14.69 -9.40 -4.41
N ARG A 353 14.80 -10.72 -4.60
CA ARG A 353 15.52 -11.62 -3.70
C ARG A 353 16.01 -12.90 -4.38
N ALA A 354 16.96 -13.57 -3.74
CA ALA A 354 17.42 -14.91 -4.09
C ALA A 354 17.14 -15.88 -2.93
N HIS A 355 16.41 -16.94 -3.20
CA HIS A 355 16.11 -18.03 -2.27
C HIS A 355 17.09 -19.19 -2.45
N LYS A 356 17.56 -19.76 -1.34
CA LYS A 356 18.39 -20.97 -1.23
C LYS A 356 17.80 -21.94 -0.22
N LEU A 357 18.03 -23.23 -0.48
CA LEU A 357 17.71 -24.33 0.42
C LEU A 357 18.98 -25.16 0.64
N LEU A 358 19.48 -25.18 1.88
CA LEU A 358 20.74 -25.85 2.22
C LEU A 358 20.53 -26.89 3.33
N MET A 359 21.28 -27.98 3.28
CA MET A 359 21.37 -28.97 4.35
C MET A 359 22.65 -28.73 5.16
N LEU A 360 22.51 -28.68 6.48
CA LEU A 360 23.62 -28.54 7.42
C LEU A 360 23.74 -29.78 8.31
N ASP A 361 24.91 -29.99 8.91
CA ASP A 361 25.08 -30.98 9.98
C ASP A 361 24.70 -30.42 11.36
N LYS A 362 24.83 -31.25 12.39
CA LYS A 362 24.53 -30.89 13.80
C LYS A 362 25.45 -29.79 14.33
N GLU A 363 26.62 -29.62 13.74
CA GLU A 363 27.58 -28.56 14.05
C GLU A 363 27.44 -27.35 13.12
N GLY A 364 26.44 -27.29 12.24
CA GLY A 364 26.19 -26.14 11.36
C GLY A 364 27.12 -26.05 10.15
N ARG A 365 27.83 -27.12 9.80
CA ARG A 365 28.65 -27.18 8.58
C ARG A 365 27.79 -27.53 7.37
N PHE A 366 28.16 -26.97 6.23
CA PHE A 366 27.49 -27.23 4.95
C PHE A 366 27.62 -28.71 4.54
N ILE A 367 26.49 -29.34 4.22
CA ILE A 367 26.43 -30.69 3.63
C ILE A 367 26.06 -30.59 2.15
N LYS A 368 24.96 -29.88 1.82
CA LYS A 368 24.36 -29.92 0.49
C LYS A 368 23.62 -28.64 0.13
N ASP A 369 23.68 -28.27 -1.16
CA ASP A 369 22.87 -27.21 -1.78
C ASP A 369 21.80 -27.87 -2.68
N PHE A 370 20.53 -27.55 -2.44
CA PHE A 370 19.39 -28.06 -3.20
C PHE A 370 19.05 -27.13 -4.37
N GLY A 371 19.85 -27.19 -5.43
CA GLY A 371 19.53 -26.55 -6.70
C GLY A 371 19.97 -25.09 -6.84
N GLY A 372 20.78 -24.56 -5.93
CA GLY A 372 21.35 -23.21 -6.05
C GLY A 372 20.33 -22.09 -5.84
N GLU A 373 20.64 -20.90 -6.37
CA GLU A 373 19.80 -19.71 -6.20
C GLU A 373 18.59 -19.72 -7.13
N ARG A 374 17.41 -19.54 -6.55
CA ARG A 374 16.16 -19.26 -7.26
C ARG A 374 15.73 -17.82 -6.96
N TYR A 375 15.53 -17.03 -7.99
CA TYR A 375 15.28 -15.60 -7.86
C TYR A 375 13.78 -15.30 -7.89
N ALA A 376 13.36 -14.30 -7.12
CA ALA A 376 11.98 -13.83 -7.14
C ALA A 376 11.89 -12.32 -6.95
N SER A 377 10.81 -11.75 -7.48
CA SER A 377 10.42 -10.37 -7.20
C SER A 377 8.92 -10.19 -7.39
N SER A 378 8.43 -8.97 -7.14
CA SER A 378 7.19 -8.52 -7.77
C SER A 378 7.26 -8.62 -9.29
N HIS A 379 6.10 -8.68 -9.95
CA HIS A 379 6.02 -8.71 -11.40
C HIS A 379 6.86 -7.60 -12.06
N ILE A 380 7.52 -7.93 -13.18
CA ILE A 380 8.45 -7.05 -13.89
C ILE A 380 7.74 -5.79 -14.40
N ALA A 381 6.57 -5.94 -15.01
CA ALA A 381 5.69 -4.81 -15.35
C ALA A 381 5.01 -4.25 -14.08
N SER A 382 4.72 -2.94 -14.08
CA SER A 382 4.12 -2.25 -12.93
C SER A 382 2.63 -1.97 -13.15
N ARG A 383 1.80 -2.40 -12.19
CA ARG A 383 0.35 -2.13 -12.20
C ARG A 383 0.03 -0.66 -11.88
N GLU A 384 0.95 0.05 -11.24
CA GLU A 384 0.73 1.43 -10.75
C GLU A 384 0.92 2.45 -11.88
N VAL A 385 1.62 2.09 -12.96
CA VAL A 385 1.88 2.98 -14.10
C VAL A 385 1.02 2.67 -15.33
N ARG A 386 0.10 1.69 -15.24
CA ARG A 386 -0.72 1.21 -16.37
C ARG A 386 -1.61 2.28 -17.05
N HIS A 387 -1.83 3.38 -16.34
CA HIS A 387 -2.64 4.52 -16.81
C HIS A 387 -1.79 5.73 -17.23
N LEU A 388 -0.46 5.62 -17.13
CA LEU A 388 0.50 6.66 -17.50
C LEU A 388 0.93 6.49 -18.97
N PRO A 389 1.60 7.50 -19.57
CA PRO A 389 2.13 7.41 -20.93
C PRO A 389 2.91 6.11 -21.22
N GLY A 390 2.81 5.60 -22.45
CA GLY A 390 3.40 4.33 -22.87
C GLY A 390 4.92 4.25 -22.64
N GLU A 391 5.63 5.37 -22.83
CA GLU A 391 7.08 5.45 -22.58
C GLU A 391 7.46 5.18 -21.10
N ILE A 392 6.61 5.61 -20.15
CA ILE A 392 6.83 5.33 -18.73
C ILE A 392 6.60 3.85 -18.45
N GLN A 393 5.52 3.27 -19.00
CA GLN A 393 5.23 1.84 -18.86
C GLN A 393 6.39 0.99 -19.40
N LYS A 394 6.86 1.33 -20.61
CA LYS A 394 7.99 0.69 -21.29
C LYS A 394 9.29 0.84 -20.50
N ARG A 395 9.55 2.03 -19.93
CA ARG A 395 10.71 2.27 -19.07
C ARG A 395 10.72 1.33 -17.86
N HIS A 396 9.60 1.18 -17.17
CA HIS A 396 9.50 0.29 -16.01
C HIS A 396 9.78 -1.18 -16.38
N VAL A 397 9.08 -1.72 -17.39
CA VAL A 397 9.23 -3.13 -17.75
C VAL A 397 10.63 -3.41 -18.31
N THR A 398 11.21 -2.49 -19.09
CA THR A 398 12.52 -2.66 -19.72
C THR A 398 13.64 -2.66 -18.67
N GLU A 399 13.67 -1.70 -17.74
CA GLU A 399 14.71 -1.65 -16.70
C GLU A 399 14.62 -2.82 -15.74
N ASN A 400 13.40 -3.21 -15.37
CA ASN A 400 13.15 -4.36 -14.52
C ASN A 400 13.58 -5.67 -15.21
N LEU A 401 13.26 -5.84 -16.50
CA LEU A 401 13.67 -7.00 -17.29
C LEU A 401 15.19 -7.04 -17.44
N LYS A 402 15.84 -5.92 -17.76
CA LYS A 402 17.31 -5.83 -17.80
C LYS A 402 17.93 -6.31 -16.49
N THR A 403 17.36 -5.92 -15.35
CA THR A 403 17.84 -6.35 -14.03
C THR A 403 17.71 -7.86 -13.83
N VAL A 404 16.60 -8.47 -14.25
CA VAL A 404 16.43 -9.93 -14.23
C VAL A 404 17.41 -10.63 -15.18
N LEU A 405 17.62 -10.09 -16.37
CA LEU A 405 18.52 -10.69 -17.36
C LEU A 405 20.00 -10.64 -16.94
N LYS A 406 20.41 -9.71 -16.05
CA LYS A 406 21.75 -9.71 -15.44
C LYS A 406 22.03 -10.96 -14.60
N LEU A 407 21.00 -11.70 -14.19
CA LEU A 407 21.16 -12.97 -13.46
C LEU A 407 21.75 -14.08 -14.34
N LYS A 408 21.64 -13.94 -15.68
CA LYS A 408 22.27 -14.85 -16.63
C LYS A 408 23.79 -14.57 -16.63
N ASP A 409 24.56 -15.47 -16.04
CA ASP A 409 26.02 -15.43 -16.14
C ASP A 409 26.54 -16.17 -17.38
N LYS A 410 27.86 -16.18 -17.58
CA LYS A 410 28.51 -16.85 -18.72
C LYS A 410 28.31 -18.38 -18.74
N GLU A 411 28.01 -18.98 -17.59
CA GLU A 411 27.83 -20.43 -17.44
C GLU A 411 26.38 -20.86 -17.69
N SER A 412 25.44 -19.92 -17.51
CA SER A 412 24.01 -20.15 -17.64
C SER A 412 23.56 -20.03 -19.09
N GLN A 413 23.15 -21.15 -19.67
CA GLN A 413 22.69 -21.17 -21.06
C GLN A 413 21.30 -20.53 -21.24
N PHE A 414 20.44 -20.64 -20.23
CA PHE A 414 19.04 -20.21 -20.27
C PHE A 414 18.64 -19.44 -19.02
N ILE A 415 17.60 -18.63 -19.13
CA ILE A 415 16.89 -18.06 -17.99
C ILE A 415 15.39 -18.34 -18.11
N LEU A 416 14.83 -18.97 -17.09
CA LEU A 416 13.38 -19.09 -16.92
C LEU A 416 12.85 -17.81 -16.28
N ILE A 417 11.85 -17.21 -16.92
CA ILE A 417 10.99 -16.17 -16.36
C ILE A 417 9.61 -16.79 -16.17
N GLN A 418 9.34 -17.31 -14.98
CA GLN A 418 8.03 -17.89 -14.67
C GLN A 418 7.12 -16.85 -14.03
N THR A 419 5.97 -16.59 -14.62
CA THR A 419 4.94 -15.73 -14.05
C THR A 419 3.77 -16.56 -13.53
N LEU A 420 3.27 -16.19 -12.35
CA LEU A 420 2.16 -16.86 -11.69
C LEU A 420 0.99 -15.86 -11.63
N ILE A 421 0.50 -15.42 -12.79
CA ILE A 421 -0.58 -14.44 -12.93
C ILE A 421 -1.71 -14.98 -13.79
N SER A 422 -2.90 -14.39 -13.68
CA SER A 422 -4.12 -14.90 -14.34
C SER A 422 -4.66 -13.90 -15.38
N PRO A 423 -4.00 -13.76 -16.54
CA PRO A 423 -4.45 -12.85 -17.60
C PRO A 423 -5.75 -13.38 -18.22
N ALA A 424 -6.83 -12.59 -18.13
CA ALA A 424 -8.16 -12.96 -18.65
C ALA A 424 -8.64 -11.89 -19.66
N PRO A 425 -8.70 -12.17 -20.97
CA PRO A 425 -8.87 -11.12 -22.00
C PRO A 425 -10.28 -10.53 -22.20
N LEU A 426 -11.37 -11.18 -21.79
CA LEU A 426 -12.73 -10.83 -22.28
C LEU A 426 -13.79 -10.74 -21.16
N LEU A 427 -14.18 -9.52 -20.79
CA LEU A 427 -15.52 -9.14 -20.24
C LEU A 427 -16.12 -9.79 -18.95
N ASN A 428 -15.65 -10.91 -18.38
CA ASN A 428 -16.47 -11.70 -17.43
C ASN A 428 -15.73 -12.26 -16.19
N TYR A 429 -15.35 -11.43 -15.21
CA TYR A 429 -15.14 -11.96 -13.84
C TYR A 429 -16.25 -11.55 -12.89
N MET A 430 -16.80 -10.34 -12.96
CA MET A 430 -17.99 -9.90 -12.19
C MET A 430 -18.65 -8.68 -12.85
N PRO A 431 -19.95 -8.41 -12.63
CA PRO A 431 -20.54 -7.12 -12.98
C PRO A 431 -19.72 -5.98 -12.35
N ARG A 432 -19.58 -4.85 -13.06
CA ARG A 432 -18.82 -3.65 -12.64
C ARG A 432 -19.17 -3.12 -11.23
N SER A 433 -20.26 -3.60 -10.64
CA SER A 433 -20.65 -3.37 -9.24
C SER A 433 -19.74 -4.01 -8.18
N LEU A 434 -18.74 -4.83 -8.55
CA LEU A 434 -17.89 -5.60 -7.62
C LEU A 434 -16.40 -5.21 -7.60
N GLY A 435 -15.98 -4.16 -8.31
CA GLY A 435 -14.65 -3.55 -8.15
C GLY A 435 -13.82 -3.45 -9.44
N GLU A 436 -12.55 -3.02 -9.28
CA GLU A 436 -11.57 -2.84 -10.35
C GLU A 436 -11.18 -4.16 -11.05
N ILE A 437 -10.99 -4.10 -12.37
CA ILE A 437 -10.47 -5.21 -13.18
C ILE A 437 -9.04 -5.54 -12.72
N PRO A 438 -8.71 -6.83 -12.45
CA PRO A 438 -7.34 -7.22 -12.09
C PRO A 438 -6.34 -6.84 -13.19
N PRO A 439 -5.14 -6.36 -12.84
CA PRO A 439 -4.15 -5.87 -13.81
C PRO A 439 -3.39 -6.99 -14.54
N ASP A 440 -3.72 -8.26 -14.27
CA ASP A 440 -2.94 -9.42 -14.72
C ASP A 440 -2.83 -9.49 -16.27
N TYR A 441 -3.84 -9.04 -17.01
CA TYR A 441 -3.78 -9.02 -18.48
C TYR A 441 -2.75 -8.01 -19.01
N GLU A 442 -2.83 -6.76 -18.58
CA GLU A 442 -1.92 -5.69 -19.01
C GLU A 442 -0.48 -5.97 -18.57
N LEU A 443 -0.31 -6.55 -17.39
CA LEU A 443 1.01 -6.99 -16.90
C LEU A 443 1.62 -8.07 -17.78
N SER A 444 0.82 -9.07 -18.17
CA SER A 444 1.26 -10.17 -19.04
C SER A 444 1.68 -9.66 -20.42
N GLU A 445 0.87 -8.80 -21.01
CA GLU A 445 1.14 -8.23 -22.35
C GLU A 445 2.39 -7.36 -22.35
N ALA A 446 2.54 -6.45 -21.39
CA ALA A 446 3.72 -5.58 -21.30
C ALA A 446 5.03 -6.37 -21.15
N LEU A 447 5.02 -7.47 -20.37
CA LEU A 447 6.20 -8.33 -20.24
C LEU A 447 6.45 -9.14 -21.51
N ARG A 448 5.39 -9.65 -22.15
CA ARG A 448 5.48 -10.42 -23.40
C ARG A 448 6.13 -9.57 -24.49
N GLU A 449 5.64 -8.37 -24.72
CA GLU A 449 6.20 -7.42 -25.70
C GLU A 449 7.67 -7.10 -25.40
N ALA A 450 8.01 -6.86 -24.12
CA ALA A 450 9.38 -6.55 -23.71
C ALA A 450 10.36 -7.74 -23.89
N ILE A 451 9.87 -8.98 -23.81
CA ILE A 451 10.68 -10.19 -24.06
C ILE A 451 10.78 -10.48 -25.55
N ASP A 452 9.65 -10.44 -26.27
CA ASP A 452 9.59 -10.77 -27.69
C ASP A 452 10.47 -9.79 -28.50
N SER A 453 10.51 -8.51 -28.12
CA SER A 453 11.42 -7.50 -28.71
C SER A 453 12.92 -7.72 -28.49
N LYS A 454 13.32 -8.70 -27.66
CA LYS A 454 14.74 -9.08 -27.50
C LYS A 454 15.20 -10.12 -28.51
N GLU A 455 14.28 -10.87 -29.09
CA GLU A 455 14.57 -11.99 -29.99
C GLU A 455 15.62 -12.98 -29.42
N ASP A 456 15.69 -13.13 -28.10
CA ASP A 456 16.67 -13.97 -27.42
C ASP A 456 16.08 -15.34 -27.05
N PRO A 457 16.41 -16.43 -27.79
CA PRO A 457 15.86 -17.76 -27.54
C PRO A 457 16.36 -18.41 -26.25
N SER A 458 17.28 -17.76 -25.52
CA SER A 458 17.71 -18.20 -24.20
C SER A 458 16.75 -17.79 -23.07
N ILE A 459 15.80 -16.89 -23.36
CA ILE A 459 14.76 -16.46 -22.43
C ILE A 459 13.55 -17.39 -22.60
N ILE A 460 13.23 -18.14 -21.54
CA ILE A 460 12.06 -19.03 -21.51
C ILE A 460 11.02 -18.37 -20.60
N HIS A 461 9.93 -17.86 -21.15
CA HIS A 461 8.87 -17.21 -20.37
C HIS A 461 7.61 -18.08 -20.30
N ILE A 462 7.26 -18.60 -19.13
CA ILE A 462 6.05 -19.41 -18.95
C ILE A 462 5.14 -18.74 -17.93
N ASN A 463 3.83 -18.70 -18.19
CA ASN A 463 2.83 -18.20 -17.24
C ASN A 463 1.91 -19.33 -16.75
N HIS A 464 1.67 -19.39 -15.44
CA HIS A 464 0.67 -20.25 -14.83
C HIS A 464 -0.43 -19.42 -14.14
N PRO A 465 -1.69 -19.62 -14.52
CA PRO A 465 -2.83 -18.93 -13.92
C PRO A 465 -3.14 -19.47 -12.53
N MET A 466 -2.31 -19.21 -11.53
CA MET A 466 -2.46 -19.82 -10.20
C MET A 466 -3.46 -19.06 -9.29
N ASN A 467 -4.71 -18.89 -9.71
CA ASN A 467 -5.82 -18.34 -8.91
C ASN A 467 -7.14 -19.04 -9.25
N ILE A 468 -8.29 -18.62 -8.70
CA ILE A 468 -9.60 -19.17 -9.04
C ILE A 468 -9.90 -19.15 -10.55
N ALA A 469 -9.25 -18.26 -11.30
CA ALA A 469 -9.28 -18.22 -12.77
C ALA A 469 -8.83 -19.55 -13.42
N LYS A 470 -7.98 -20.37 -12.79
CA LYS A 470 -7.53 -21.66 -13.32
C LYS A 470 -8.65 -22.65 -13.62
N ARG A 471 -9.77 -22.50 -12.92
CA ARG A 471 -10.98 -23.30 -13.18
C ARG A 471 -11.57 -23.04 -14.56
N TYR A 472 -11.15 -21.96 -15.22
CA TYR A 472 -11.63 -21.51 -16.53
C TYR A 472 -10.48 -21.35 -17.55
N TYR A 473 -9.32 -20.90 -17.09
CA TYR A 473 -8.11 -20.66 -17.87
C TYR A 473 -6.95 -21.33 -17.15
N TYR A 474 -6.70 -22.62 -17.40
CA TYR A 474 -5.54 -23.36 -16.86
C TYR A 474 -4.42 -23.44 -17.92
N THR A 475 -3.23 -23.87 -17.53
CA THR A 475 -2.13 -24.05 -18.50
C THR A 475 -2.46 -25.19 -19.45
N SER A 476 -2.72 -24.86 -20.72
CA SER A 476 -3.14 -25.82 -21.75
C SER A 476 -2.02 -26.80 -22.08
N SER A 477 -2.39 -28.03 -22.45
CA SER A 477 -1.42 -29.07 -22.83
C SER A 477 -0.62 -28.72 -24.08
N ASN A 478 -1.16 -27.84 -24.93
CA ASN A 478 -0.51 -27.36 -26.17
C ASN A 478 0.16 -26.00 -26.02
N GLU A 479 0.40 -25.51 -24.80
CA GLU A 479 1.07 -24.23 -24.56
C GLU A 479 2.48 -24.24 -25.17
N PRO A 480 2.76 -23.46 -26.24
CA PRO A 480 4.01 -23.57 -27.01
C PRO A 480 5.27 -23.40 -26.16
N ARG A 481 5.21 -22.55 -25.12
CA ARG A 481 6.37 -22.25 -24.28
C ARG A 481 6.68 -23.37 -23.28
N CYS A 482 5.66 -24.08 -22.82
CA CYS A 482 5.81 -25.31 -22.03
C CYS A 482 6.45 -26.41 -22.89
N LEU A 483 5.94 -26.59 -24.11
CA LEU A 483 6.45 -27.58 -25.07
C LEU A 483 7.92 -27.30 -25.45
N ALA A 484 8.29 -26.04 -25.65
CA ALA A 484 9.67 -25.66 -25.95
C ALA A 484 10.65 -26.01 -24.82
N LEU A 485 10.25 -25.86 -23.55
CA LEU A 485 11.06 -26.31 -22.42
C LEU A 485 11.16 -27.84 -22.37
N LEU A 486 10.03 -28.53 -22.58
CA LEU A 486 9.98 -29.99 -22.58
C LEU A 486 10.88 -30.58 -23.66
N GLU A 487 10.83 -30.06 -24.88
CA GLU A 487 11.69 -30.49 -26.01
C GLU A 487 13.18 -30.31 -25.67
N LYS A 488 13.55 -29.17 -25.07
CA LYS A 488 14.93 -28.92 -24.60
C LYS A 488 15.35 -29.91 -23.50
N ALA A 489 14.46 -30.26 -22.59
CA ALA A 489 14.75 -31.23 -21.53
C ALA A 489 14.90 -32.65 -22.09
N GLN A 490 13.96 -33.09 -22.93
CA GLN A 490 13.96 -34.43 -23.53
C GLN A 490 15.13 -34.65 -24.50
N SER A 491 15.56 -33.61 -25.21
CA SER A 491 16.76 -33.68 -26.07
C SER A 491 18.06 -33.78 -25.28
N ARG A 492 18.06 -33.38 -24.00
CA ARG A 492 19.26 -33.35 -23.14
C ARG A 492 19.40 -34.56 -22.21
N PHE A 493 18.28 -35.10 -21.73
CA PHE A 493 18.25 -36.12 -20.68
C PHE A 493 17.57 -37.40 -21.16
N GLU A 494 18.20 -38.54 -20.92
CA GLU A 494 17.59 -39.85 -21.16
C GLU A 494 16.50 -40.13 -20.13
N GLU A 495 15.38 -40.74 -20.53
CA GLU A 495 14.20 -41.00 -19.69
C GLU A 495 14.51 -41.72 -18.36
N LYS A 496 15.53 -42.59 -18.34
CA LYS A 496 15.94 -43.38 -17.16
C LYS A 496 16.70 -42.56 -16.11
N THR A 497 17.15 -41.36 -16.44
CA THR A 497 17.80 -40.45 -15.49
C THR A 497 16.77 -39.77 -14.60
N PRO A 498 17.13 -39.33 -13.37
CA PRO A 498 16.22 -38.55 -12.53
C PRO A 498 15.67 -37.29 -13.23
N GLU A 499 16.46 -36.67 -14.09
CA GLU A 499 16.09 -35.49 -14.88
C GLU A 499 15.17 -35.85 -16.06
N GLY A 500 15.44 -36.97 -16.74
CA GLY A 500 14.53 -37.51 -17.76
C GLY A 500 13.17 -37.93 -17.18
N PHE A 501 13.15 -38.47 -15.96
CA PHE A 501 11.92 -38.73 -15.22
C PHE A 501 11.14 -37.43 -14.97
N LEU A 502 11.79 -36.34 -14.55
CA LEU A 502 11.13 -35.04 -14.38
C LEU A 502 10.50 -34.55 -15.69
N ALA A 503 11.22 -34.65 -16.81
CA ALA A 503 10.70 -34.23 -18.11
C ALA A 503 9.45 -35.03 -18.51
N LYS A 504 9.48 -36.35 -18.30
CA LYS A 504 8.32 -37.22 -18.52
C LYS A 504 7.14 -36.86 -17.61
N LYS A 505 7.38 -36.61 -16.32
CA LYS A 505 6.32 -36.23 -15.38
C LYS A 505 5.74 -34.85 -15.66
N TYR A 506 6.57 -33.91 -16.09
CA TYR A 506 6.10 -32.63 -16.59
C TYR A 506 5.16 -32.82 -17.79
N GLU A 507 5.53 -33.66 -18.77
CA GLU A 507 4.69 -33.99 -19.92
C GLU A 507 3.36 -34.66 -19.51
N GLU A 508 3.40 -35.64 -18.60
CA GLU A 508 2.21 -36.34 -18.10
C GLU A 508 1.26 -35.40 -17.34
N VAL A 509 1.78 -34.45 -16.55
CA VAL A 509 0.96 -33.45 -15.85
C VAL A 509 0.46 -32.36 -16.80
N LEU A 510 1.25 -31.95 -17.79
CA LEU A 510 0.85 -30.98 -18.80
C LEU A 510 -0.31 -31.53 -19.64
N ASN A 511 -0.23 -32.80 -20.02
CA ASN A 511 -1.28 -33.55 -20.72
C ASN A 511 -2.42 -34.02 -19.80
N SER A 512 -2.32 -33.82 -18.48
CA SER A 512 -3.44 -34.09 -17.59
C SER A 512 -4.57 -33.12 -17.92
N GLY A 513 -5.66 -33.66 -18.44
CA GLY A 513 -6.83 -32.90 -18.83
C GLY A 513 -7.65 -32.45 -17.62
N ILE A 514 -8.77 -31.81 -17.90
CA ILE A 514 -9.84 -31.57 -16.93
C ILE A 514 -10.27 -32.92 -16.32
N GLY A 515 -9.84 -33.23 -15.10
CA GLY A 515 -10.34 -34.38 -14.33
C GLY A 515 -9.65 -35.73 -14.55
N SER A 516 -8.38 -35.80 -14.97
CA SER A 516 -7.69 -37.08 -15.27
C SER A 516 -6.75 -37.64 -14.19
N ALA A 517 -7.02 -37.41 -12.91
CA ALA A 517 -6.66 -38.31 -11.81
C ALA A 517 -7.62 -38.08 -10.64
N THR A 518 -8.03 -39.16 -9.98
CA THR A 518 -8.99 -39.23 -8.88
C THR A 518 -9.13 -37.94 -8.06
N VAL A 519 -10.22 -37.18 -8.33
CA VAL A 519 -10.67 -35.92 -7.68
C VAL A 519 -9.87 -34.65 -8.04
N PHE A 520 -10.28 -33.97 -9.12
CA PHE A 520 -10.21 -32.51 -9.42
C PHE A 520 -9.19 -31.59 -8.67
N ASP A 521 -7.92 -31.97 -8.53
CA ASP A 521 -6.89 -31.09 -7.91
C ASP A 521 -6.18 -30.17 -8.92
N TRP A 522 -6.88 -29.11 -9.35
CA TRP A 522 -6.31 -28.04 -10.17
C TRP A 522 -5.14 -27.31 -9.50
N ASN A 523 -5.17 -27.26 -8.17
CA ASN A 523 -4.17 -26.54 -7.38
C ASN A 523 -2.86 -27.32 -7.44
N GLY A 524 -2.92 -28.63 -7.21
CA GLY A 524 -1.78 -29.53 -7.31
C GLY A 524 -1.21 -29.54 -8.71
N ARG A 525 -2.05 -29.65 -9.76
CA ARG A 525 -1.59 -29.64 -11.15
C ARG A 525 -0.68 -28.43 -11.45
N GLU A 526 -1.13 -27.22 -11.17
CA GLU A 526 -0.34 -26.01 -11.45
C GLU A 526 0.92 -25.92 -10.56
N LEU A 527 0.87 -26.40 -9.32
CA LEU A 527 2.06 -26.45 -8.46
C LEU A 527 3.11 -27.46 -8.96
N PHE A 528 2.68 -28.63 -9.43
CA PHE A 528 3.60 -29.61 -10.01
C PHE A 528 4.21 -29.09 -11.32
N LEU A 529 3.41 -28.49 -12.22
CA LEU A 529 3.95 -27.88 -13.43
C LEU A 529 5.01 -26.82 -13.10
N THR A 530 4.65 -25.86 -12.24
CA THR A 530 5.55 -24.75 -11.90
C THR A 530 6.84 -25.22 -11.23
N SER A 531 6.74 -26.20 -10.31
CA SER A 531 7.93 -26.79 -9.67
C SER A 531 8.77 -27.62 -10.64
N TYR A 532 8.17 -28.42 -11.52
CA TYR A 532 8.92 -29.18 -12.53
C TYR A 532 9.71 -28.27 -13.45
N GLU A 533 9.15 -27.14 -13.88
CA GLU A 533 9.88 -26.17 -14.71
C GLU A 533 11.13 -25.64 -14.02
N HIS A 534 11.01 -25.31 -12.73
CA HIS A 534 12.14 -24.90 -11.92
C HIS A 534 13.20 -25.99 -11.82
N LEU A 535 12.80 -27.23 -11.52
CA LEU A 535 13.72 -28.36 -11.42
C LEU A 535 14.42 -28.65 -12.76
N LEU A 536 13.70 -28.61 -13.87
CA LEU A 536 14.24 -28.84 -15.21
C LEU A 536 15.23 -27.75 -15.62
N ILE A 537 14.90 -26.47 -15.37
CA ILE A 537 15.80 -25.36 -15.71
C ILE A 537 17.09 -25.42 -14.91
N LEU A 538 17.01 -25.77 -13.63
CA LEU A 538 18.20 -25.97 -12.80
C LEU A 538 19.03 -27.17 -13.28
N ALA A 539 18.39 -28.28 -13.67
CA ALA A 539 19.06 -29.43 -14.26
C ALA A 539 19.76 -29.08 -15.60
N LEU A 540 19.14 -28.21 -16.40
CA LEU A 540 19.72 -27.66 -17.64
C LEU A 540 20.82 -26.62 -17.40
N LYS A 541 21.24 -26.39 -16.14
CA LYS A 541 22.19 -25.34 -15.73
C LYS A 541 21.74 -23.93 -16.16
N GLY A 542 20.43 -23.71 -16.21
CA GLY A 542 19.84 -22.40 -16.43
C GLY A 542 19.61 -21.64 -15.11
N ARG A 543 19.21 -20.38 -15.24
CA ARG A 543 18.82 -19.52 -14.12
C ARG A 543 17.31 -19.52 -13.95
N SER A 544 16.88 -19.63 -12.71
CA SER A 544 15.47 -19.66 -12.37
C SER A 544 15.03 -18.34 -11.77
N TYR A 545 14.20 -17.58 -12.47
CA TYR A 545 13.49 -16.43 -11.95
C TYR A 545 11.98 -16.66 -11.99
N GLY A 546 11.25 -16.16 -10.98
CA GLY A 546 9.80 -16.12 -11.09
C GLY A 546 9.14 -15.03 -10.28
N SER A 547 7.92 -14.69 -10.66
CA SER A 547 7.11 -13.69 -9.98
C SER A 547 5.64 -14.09 -9.95
N CYS A 548 4.93 -13.59 -8.96
CA CYS A 548 3.49 -13.35 -9.10
C CYS A 548 3.28 -11.83 -9.09
N VAL A 549 2.05 -11.33 -9.06
CA VAL A 549 1.81 -9.87 -8.97
C VAL A 549 2.71 -9.25 -7.91
N SER A 550 2.63 -9.67 -6.64
CA SER A 550 3.38 -9.14 -5.48
C SER A 550 4.76 -9.79 -5.23
N GLY A 551 5.03 -10.95 -5.83
CA GLY A 551 6.23 -11.75 -5.53
C GLY A 551 6.28 -12.37 -4.13
N LYS A 552 5.23 -12.22 -3.30
CA LYS A 552 5.22 -12.67 -1.89
C LYS A 552 4.11 -13.66 -1.55
N ASP A 553 3.10 -13.82 -2.41
CA ASP A 553 1.96 -14.70 -2.16
C ASP A 553 2.13 -16.03 -2.92
N ARG A 554 1.56 -16.14 -4.13
CA ARG A 554 1.67 -17.30 -5.03
C ARG A 554 3.09 -17.83 -5.22
N LYS A 555 4.08 -16.93 -5.34
CA LYS A 555 5.49 -17.31 -5.53
C LYS A 555 6.11 -17.98 -4.29
N SER A 556 5.66 -17.60 -3.09
CA SER A 556 6.10 -18.26 -1.85
C SER A 556 5.58 -19.69 -1.76
N ILE A 557 4.33 -19.91 -2.16
CA ILE A 557 3.72 -21.25 -2.21
C ILE A 557 4.46 -22.16 -3.20
N GLU A 558 4.80 -21.64 -4.39
CA GLU A 558 5.63 -22.39 -5.34
C GLU A 558 7.00 -22.74 -4.73
N PHE A 559 7.67 -21.79 -4.05
CA PHE A 559 8.95 -22.09 -3.40
C PHE A 559 8.84 -23.19 -2.34
N ILE A 560 7.83 -23.14 -1.48
CA ILE A 560 7.57 -24.20 -0.49
C ILE A 560 7.35 -25.55 -1.20
N HIS A 561 6.54 -25.56 -2.27
CA HIS A 561 6.27 -26.79 -3.01
C HIS A 561 7.54 -27.36 -3.66
N THR A 562 8.34 -26.52 -4.34
CA THR A 562 9.60 -26.92 -4.97
C THR A 562 10.65 -27.36 -3.95
N ASN A 563 10.73 -26.69 -2.79
CA ASN A 563 11.60 -27.11 -1.68
C ASN A 563 11.21 -28.49 -1.16
N ALA A 564 9.92 -28.72 -0.95
CA ALA A 564 9.42 -30.01 -0.52
C ALA A 564 9.78 -31.12 -1.53
N MET A 565 9.81 -30.83 -2.83
CA MET A 565 10.24 -31.81 -3.84
C MET A 565 11.72 -32.18 -3.72
N PHE A 566 12.60 -31.20 -3.49
CA PHE A 566 14.02 -31.46 -3.23
C PHE A 566 14.23 -32.31 -1.97
N LEU A 567 13.57 -31.94 -0.87
CA LEU A 567 13.65 -32.65 0.40
C LEU A 567 13.05 -34.05 0.31
N TYR A 568 11.95 -34.22 -0.43
CA TYR A 568 11.34 -35.52 -0.69
C TYR A 568 12.29 -36.44 -1.47
N ARG A 569 12.94 -35.94 -2.53
CA ARG A 569 13.95 -36.72 -3.26
C ARG A 569 15.11 -37.12 -2.36
N GLU A 570 15.58 -36.22 -1.52
CA GLU A 570 16.66 -36.54 -0.59
C GLU A 570 16.27 -37.62 0.41
N LYS A 571 15.05 -37.53 0.93
CA LYS A 571 14.55 -38.43 1.97
C LYS A 571 14.15 -39.81 1.45
N TYR A 572 13.58 -39.88 0.25
CA TYR A 572 12.97 -41.11 -0.29
C TYR A 572 13.66 -41.65 -1.54
N GLY A 573 14.68 -40.95 -2.06
CA GLY A 573 15.46 -41.40 -3.22
C GLY A 573 14.78 -41.21 -4.58
N CYS A 574 13.56 -40.67 -4.63
CA CYS A 574 12.80 -40.41 -5.86
C CYS A 574 12.05 -39.08 -5.79
N TRP A 575 11.74 -38.48 -6.93
CA TRP A 575 10.89 -37.30 -6.98
C TRP A 575 9.43 -37.65 -6.63
N PRO A 576 8.70 -36.75 -5.95
CA PRO A 576 7.26 -36.93 -5.77
C PRO A 576 6.54 -36.73 -7.11
N ASP A 577 5.40 -37.41 -7.24
CA ASP A 577 4.57 -37.44 -8.45
C ASP A 577 3.19 -36.86 -8.14
N PHE A 578 2.61 -36.12 -9.10
CA PHE A 578 1.22 -35.69 -9.03
C PHE A 578 0.25 -36.87 -8.90
N TYR A 579 0.60 -38.02 -9.48
CA TYR A 579 -0.18 -39.25 -9.45
C TYR A 579 0.21 -40.20 -8.30
N ASP A 580 0.95 -39.72 -7.29
CA ASP A 580 1.36 -40.55 -6.15
C ASP A 580 0.14 -41.10 -5.39
N GLY A 581 0.23 -42.39 -5.02
CA GLY A 581 -0.74 -43.00 -4.13
C GLY A 581 -0.70 -42.41 -2.72
N TYR A 582 -1.75 -42.68 -1.94
CA TYR A 582 -2.01 -42.07 -0.63
C TYR A 582 -0.78 -41.94 0.29
N GLU A 583 -0.02 -43.03 0.51
CA GLU A 583 1.14 -43.00 1.43
C GLU A 583 2.27 -42.08 0.97
N LYS A 584 2.61 -42.11 -0.33
CA LYS A 584 3.64 -41.23 -0.89
C LYS A 584 3.18 -39.78 -0.87
N ARG A 585 1.91 -39.53 -1.22
CA ARG A 585 1.30 -38.20 -1.15
C ARG A 585 1.34 -37.66 0.27
N LYS A 586 0.95 -38.44 1.28
CA LYS A 586 0.99 -38.07 2.70
C LYS A 586 2.41 -37.68 3.14
N ASN A 587 3.42 -38.43 2.72
CA ASN A 587 4.82 -38.09 3.00
C ASN A 587 5.24 -36.75 2.38
N PHE A 588 4.80 -36.45 1.17
CA PHE A 588 5.05 -35.16 0.53
C PHE A 588 4.31 -34.01 1.23
N VAL A 589 3.02 -34.20 1.56
CA VAL A 589 2.21 -33.23 2.32
C VAL A 589 2.88 -32.87 3.64
N ASN A 590 3.39 -33.85 4.39
CA ASN A 590 4.07 -33.60 5.66
C ASN A 590 5.29 -32.68 5.51
N ILE A 591 6.10 -32.86 4.45
CA ILE A 591 7.26 -31.99 4.16
C ILE A 591 6.80 -30.56 3.83
N VAL A 592 5.75 -30.42 3.00
CA VAL A 592 5.17 -29.10 2.68
C VAL A 592 4.71 -28.39 3.95
N VAL A 593 4.00 -29.10 4.83
CA VAL A 593 3.50 -28.54 6.10
C VAL A 593 4.64 -28.19 7.04
N ASP A 594 5.66 -29.05 7.17
CA ASP A 594 6.85 -28.79 7.98
C ASP A 594 7.52 -27.46 7.60
N GLU A 595 7.64 -27.18 6.30
CA GLU A 595 8.18 -25.91 5.83
C GLU A 595 7.20 -24.74 6.01
N TYR A 596 5.91 -24.93 5.73
CA TYR A 596 4.90 -23.88 5.85
C TYR A 596 4.84 -23.29 7.27
N VAL A 597 4.90 -24.15 8.29
CA VAL A 597 4.83 -23.72 9.70
C VAL A 597 6.10 -23.04 10.21
N THR A 598 7.19 -23.05 9.45
CA THR A 598 8.36 -22.22 9.77
C THR A 598 8.04 -20.73 9.64
N CYS A 599 7.01 -20.40 8.85
CA CYS A 599 6.59 -19.05 8.53
C CYS A 599 7.70 -18.19 7.88
N HIS A 600 8.69 -18.84 7.25
CA HIS A 600 9.80 -18.17 6.56
C HIS A 600 9.30 -17.14 5.54
N PHE A 601 8.38 -17.55 4.66
CA PHE A 601 7.83 -16.67 3.65
C PHE A 601 6.82 -15.65 4.17
N HIS A 602 6.17 -15.92 5.31
CA HIS A 602 5.32 -14.95 5.99
C HIS A 602 6.14 -13.80 6.57
N GLU A 603 7.35 -14.08 7.08
CA GLU A 603 8.28 -13.05 7.57
C GLU A 603 8.83 -12.22 6.41
N LEU A 604 9.15 -12.84 5.26
CA LEU A 604 9.50 -12.10 4.04
C LEU A 604 8.35 -11.19 3.57
N ALA A 605 7.11 -11.62 3.71
CA ALA A 605 5.94 -10.78 3.44
C ALA A 605 5.81 -9.63 4.46
N LYS A 606 6.13 -9.88 5.75
CA LYS A 606 6.13 -8.86 6.81
C LYS A 606 7.07 -7.69 6.50
N GLN A 607 8.25 -7.96 5.94
CA GLN A 607 9.17 -6.91 5.47
C GLN A 607 8.58 -6.01 4.36
N ASN A 608 7.54 -6.45 3.65
CA ASN A 608 6.78 -5.65 2.68
C ASN A 608 5.59 -4.88 3.31
N GLY A 609 5.42 -5.00 4.63
CA GLY A 609 4.36 -4.37 5.44
C GLY A 609 3.20 -5.28 5.83
N GLY A 610 3.19 -6.56 5.44
CA GLY A 610 2.09 -7.49 5.73
C GLY A 610 2.54 -8.92 6.02
N GLY A 611 2.38 -9.39 7.26
CA GLY A 611 2.91 -10.68 7.72
C GLY A 611 2.03 -11.88 7.39
N GLY A 612 1.70 -12.12 6.12
CA GLY A 612 0.87 -13.27 5.71
C GLY A 612 0.92 -13.57 4.22
N ILE A 613 0.36 -14.72 3.84
CA ILE A 613 0.17 -15.15 2.45
C ILE A 613 -1.28 -14.92 2.05
N LYS A 614 -1.51 -14.25 0.92
CA LYS A 614 -2.86 -13.95 0.44
C LYS A 614 -3.58 -15.21 -0.07
N THR A 615 -4.83 -15.40 0.31
CA THR A 615 -5.76 -16.47 -0.12
C THR A 615 -5.13 -17.88 -0.23
N PRO A 616 -4.39 -18.38 0.77
CA PRO A 616 -3.60 -19.61 0.63
C PRO A 616 -4.49 -20.84 0.40
N ALA A 617 -5.71 -20.86 0.92
CA ALA A 617 -6.71 -21.91 0.68
C ALA A 617 -7.11 -22.05 -0.81
N ASN A 618 -6.93 -21.01 -1.64
CA ASN A 618 -7.20 -21.07 -3.08
C ASN A 618 -6.02 -21.62 -3.90
N TYR A 619 -4.85 -21.76 -3.27
CA TYR A 619 -3.60 -22.12 -3.92
C TYR A 619 -3.11 -23.50 -3.51
N TRP A 620 -3.35 -23.91 -2.26
CA TRP A 620 -3.01 -25.25 -1.80
C TRP A 620 -4.02 -26.31 -2.28
N PRO A 621 -3.56 -27.50 -2.67
CA PRO A 621 -4.37 -28.72 -2.68
C PRO A 621 -5.13 -28.91 -1.39
N ALA A 622 -6.32 -29.53 -1.47
CA ALA A 622 -7.21 -29.67 -0.32
C ALA A 622 -6.57 -30.45 0.84
N ASP A 623 -5.80 -31.50 0.54
CA ASP A 623 -5.10 -32.31 1.53
C ASP A 623 -3.96 -31.55 2.25
N ILE A 624 -3.22 -30.70 1.52
CA ILE A 624 -2.22 -29.80 2.12
C ILE A 624 -2.92 -28.74 2.99
N ALA A 625 -3.98 -28.12 2.48
CA ALA A 625 -4.72 -27.11 3.22
C ALA A 625 -5.29 -27.67 4.53
N GLU A 626 -5.83 -28.89 4.50
CA GLU A 626 -6.35 -29.57 5.68
C GLU A 626 -5.25 -29.92 6.66
N ALA A 627 -4.11 -30.46 6.19
CA ALA A 627 -2.99 -30.78 7.06
C ALA A 627 -2.38 -29.52 7.74
N ILE A 628 -2.39 -28.36 7.08
CA ILE A 628 -2.01 -27.08 7.70
C ILE A 628 -3.00 -26.71 8.82
N LYS A 629 -4.31 -26.83 8.57
CA LYS A 629 -5.35 -26.54 9.56
C LYS A 629 -5.31 -27.48 10.75
N GLU A 630 -5.09 -28.77 10.53
CA GLU A 630 -4.93 -29.75 11.59
C GLU A 630 -3.74 -29.39 12.51
N ARG A 631 -2.64 -28.86 11.94
CA ARG A 631 -1.44 -28.49 12.70
C ARG A 631 -1.52 -27.13 13.39
N LEU A 632 -2.10 -26.12 12.74
CA LEU A 632 -2.10 -24.73 13.22
C LEU A 632 -3.44 -24.25 13.78
N GLY A 633 -4.53 -24.97 13.50
CA GLY A 633 -5.91 -24.62 13.81
C GLY A 633 -6.75 -24.28 12.57
N GLU A 634 -8.07 -24.48 12.66
CA GLU A 634 -9.01 -24.35 11.53
C GLU A 634 -8.95 -22.99 10.81
N ASN A 635 -8.67 -21.91 11.55
CA ASN A 635 -8.63 -20.55 11.03
C ASN A 635 -7.27 -20.15 10.44
N ALA A 636 -6.22 -20.97 10.53
CA ALA A 636 -4.85 -20.56 10.20
C ALA A 636 -4.70 -19.93 8.80
N LEU A 637 -5.32 -20.54 7.78
CA LEU A 637 -5.28 -20.02 6.41
C LEU A 637 -6.08 -18.72 6.21
N VAL A 638 -7.12 -18.50 7.02
CA VAL A 638 -7.92 -17.26 7.02
C VAL A 638 -7.17 -16.14 7.73
N GLU A 639 -6.50 -16.46 8.84
CA GLU A 639 -5.63 -15.54 9.57
C GLU A 639 -4.46 -15.06 8.69
N ASP A 640 -3.86 -15.97 7.93
CA ASP A 640 -2.81 -15.67 6.93
C ASP A 640 -3.29 -14.67 5.87
N ASP A 641 -4.47 -14.90 5.27
CA ASP A 641 -5.03 -14.01 4.26
C ASP A 641 -5.37 -12.63 4.81
N ARG A 642 -5.91 -12.58 6.04
CA ARG A 642 -6.22 -11.31 6.72
C ARG A 642 -4.95 -10.47 6.90
N MET A 643 -3.89 -11.08 7.38
CA MET A 643 -2.60 -10.42 7.58
C MET A 643 -1.94 -9.98 6.28
N ALA A 644 -2.07 -10.80 5.22
CA ALA A 644 -1.60 -10.43 3.89
C ALA A 644 -2.37 -9.24 3.31
N THR A 645 -3.65 -9.11 3.65
CA THR A 645 -4.57 -8.09 3.15
C THR A 645 -4.43 -6.75 3.88
N ASN A 646 -4.16 -6.77 5.19
CA ASN A 646 -3.91 -5.58 6.03
C ASN A 646 -2.69 -4.75 5.60
N VAL A 647 -1.91 -5.24 4.63
CA VAL A 647 -0.81 -4.50 4.01
C VAL A 647 -1.31 -3.26 3.26
N GLU A 648 -2.45 -3.33 2.56
CA GLU A 648 -3.03 -2.16 1.88
C GLU A 648 -3.94 -1.42 2.87
N VAL A 649 -3.66 -0.14 3.14
CA VAL A 649 -4.43 0.64 4.13
C VAL A 649 -5.93 0.61 3.82
N SER A 650 -6.31 0.78 2.54
CA SER A 650 -7.72 0.74 2.10
C SER A 650 -8.45 -0.58 2.38
N ARG A 651 -7.72 -1.66 2.67
CA ARG A 651 -8.26 -2.99 2.95
C ARG A 651 -8.31 -3.34 4.44
N ILE A 652 -7.84 -2.45 5.32
CA ILE A 652 -7.87 -2.67 6.77
C ILE A 652 -9.32 -2.69 7.29
N GLY A 653 -10.18 -1.77 6.86
CA GLY A 653 -11.57 -1.80 7.32
C GLY A 653 -12.44 -0.71 6.75
N TYR A 654 -13.75 -0.93 6.80
CA TYR A 654 -14.74 0.01 6.29
C TYR A 654 -14.83 1.28 7.15
N GLU A 655 -14.39 1.21 8.41
CA GLU A 655 -14.32 2.34 9.33
C GLU A 655 -13.48 3.48 8.77
N LEU A 656 -12.47 3.21 7.93
CA LEU A 656 -11.68 4.25 7.26
C LEU A 656 -12.55 5.26 6.48
N TYR A 657 -13.64 4.78 5.89
CA TYR A 657 -14.53 5.56 5.03
C TYR A 657 -15.67 6.24 5.79
N THR A 658 -15.91 5.87 7.04
CA THR A 658 -17.11 6.29 7.79
C THR A 658 -16.79 6.93 9.14
N TYR A 659 -15.62 6.63 9.72
CA TYR A 659 -15.23 7.08 11.05
C TYR A 659 -15.19 8.60 11.16
N TYR A 660 -14.61 9.30 10.18
CA TYR A 660 -14.47 10.76 10.22
C TYR A 660 -15.82 11.52 10.30
N LYS A 661 -16.93 10.88 9.90
CA LYS A 661 -18.30 11.41 10.01
C LYS A 661 -19.05 10.90 11.25
N SER A 662 -18.42 10.05 12.05
CA SER A 662 -19.05 9.42 13.20
C SER A 662 -19.09 10.36 14.41
N LYS A 663 -19.99 10.03 15.35
CA LYS A 663 -20.02 10.67 16.67
C LYS A 663 -18.71 10.46 17.44
N GLU A 664 -18.03 9.33 17.20
CA GLU A 664 -16.76 8.99 17.85
C GLU A 664 -15.64 9.93 17.37
N ALA A 665 -15.50 10.17 16.06
CA ALA A 665 -14.54 11.13 15.53
C ALA A 665 -14.79 12.56 16.05
N CYS A 666 -16.05 12.99 16.11
CA CYS A 666 -16.41 14.29 16.67
C CYS A 666 -15.98 14.41 18.15
N ARG A 667 -16.13 13.33 18.93
CA ARG A 667 -15.68 13.27 20.32
C ARG A 667 -14.16 13.28 20.43
N ASP A 668 -13.45 12.54 19.57
CA ASP A 668 -11.98 12.54 19.51
C ASP A 668 -11.44 13.95 19.20
N ALA A 669 -12.04 14.66 18.24
CA ALA A 669 -11.69 16.04 17.93
C ALA A 669 -11.90 16.97 19.14
N CYS A 670 -12.99 16.82 19.88
CA CYS A 670 -13.20 17.56 21.14
C CYS A 670 -12.15 17.21 22.21
N LYS A 671 -11.76 15.93 22.30
CA LYS A 671 -10.70 15.47 23.21
C LYS A 671 -9.34 16.04 22.82
N ASN A 672 -9.07 16.17 21.52
CA ASN A 672 -7.87 16.83 20.98
C ASN A 672 -7.80 18.30 21.42
N THR A 673 -8.89 19.07 21.24
CA THR A 673 -8.99 20.44 21.74
C THR A 673 -8.76 20.52 23.25
N ALA A 674 -9.37 19.64 24.04
CA ALA A 674 -9.22 19.63 25.49
C ALA A 674 -7.78 19.31 25.94
N ILE A 675 -7.06 18.46 25.22
CA ILE A 675 -5.63 18.19 25.48
C ILE A 675 -4.80 19.45 25.22
N LEU A 676 -5.06 20.17 24.14
CA LEU A 676 -4.34 21.40 23.81
C LEU A 676 -4.58 22.54 24.81
N LEU A 677 -5.80 22.62 25.36
CA LEU A 677 -6.07 23.54 26.47
C LEU A 677 -5.19 23.21 27.69
N GLY A 678 -4.90 21.93 27.90
CA GLY A 678 -4.15 21.44 29.05
C GLY A 678 -5.02 21.36 30.30
N GLU A 679 -4.62 20.47 31.22
CA GLU A 679 -5.41 20.11 32.39
C GLU A 679 -5.79 21.32 33.27
N LYS A 680 -4.86 22.27 33.46
CA LYS A 680 -5.09 23.48 34.25
C LYS A 680 -6.19 24.38 33.67
N ASN A 681 -6.19 24.60 32.35
CA ASN A 681 -7.20 25.44 31.71
C ASN A 681 -8.54 24.71 31.62
N CYS A 682 -8.53 23.40 31.37
CA CYS A 682 -9.71 22.55 31.44
C CYS A 682 -10.36 22.60 32.83
N GLN A 683 -9.57 22.46 33.90
CA GLN A 683 -10.06 22.58 35.27
C GLN A 683 -10.63 23.99 35.54
N HIS A 684 -9.92 25.04 35.12
CA HIS A 684 -10.40 26.41 35.27
C HIS A 684 -11.72 26.66 34.52
N LEU A 685 -11.87 26.10 33.32
CA LEU A 685 -13.08 26.15 32.51
C LEU A 685 -14.24 25.46 33.23
N ILE A 686 -14.02 24.23 33.71
CA ILE A 686 -15.01 23.45 34.47
C ILE A 686 -15.46 24.20 35.71
N ASP A 687 -14.55 24.79 36.47
CA ASP A 687 -14.90 25.52 37.68
C ASP A 687 -15.66 26.81 37.39
N THR A 688 -15.26 27.53 36.35
CA THR A 688 -15.94 28.78 35.94
C THR A 688 -17.34 28.49 35.40
N LEU A 689 -17.48 27.48 34.54
CA LEU A 689 -18.78 27.01 34.04
C LEU A 689 -19.63 26.47 35.18
N GLY A 690 -19.08 25.70 36.12
CA GLY A 690 -19.82 25.15 37.25
C GLY A 690 -20.50 26.24 38.08
N ILE A 691 -19.78 27.33 38.35
CA ILE A 691 -20.34 28.50 39.06
C ILE A 691 -21.41 29.19 38.22
N LEU A 692 -21.12 29.46 36.94
CA LEU A 692 -22.05 30.14 36.03
C LEU A 692 -23.35 29.35 35.85
N LEU A 693 -23.27 28.03 35.69
CA LEU A 693 -24.40 27.16 35.40
C LEU A 693 -25.28 26.86 36.62
N ASP A 694 -24.84 27.13 37.85
CA ASP A 694 -25.71 27.01 39.03
C ASP A 694 -26.77 28.14 39.09
N GLU A 695 -26.61 29.21 38.30
CA GLU A 695 -27.60 30.27 38.12
C GLU A 695 -28.69 29.91 37.10
N LYS A 696 -29.53 28.94 37.44
CA LYS A 696 -30.52 28.31 36.54
C LYS A 696 -31.42 29.30 35.79
N GLU A 697 -31.79 30.41 36.40
CA GLU A 697 -32.74 31.38 35.82
C GLU A 697 -32.24 32.00 34.51
N ARG A 698 -30.92 32.10 34.31
CA ARG A 698 -30.32 32.65 33.07
C ARG A 698 -30.43 31.74 31.86
N PHE A 699 -30.69 30.45 32.09
CA PHE A 699 -30.70 29.42 31.06
C PHE A 699 -32.11 28.92 30.72
N LEU A 700 -33.12 29.59 31.28
CA LEU A 700 -34.52 29.36 30.93
C LEU A 700 -34.78 29.77 29.48
N LEU A 701 -35.53 28.94 28.76
CA LEU A 701 -35.91 29.23 27.39
C LEU A 701 -36.85 30.44 27.34
N LYS A 702 -36.71 31.27 26.29
CA LYS A 702 -37.66 32.36 26.00
C LYS A 702 -39.05 31.75 25.80
N LYS A 703 -40.08 32.33 26.42
CA LYS A 703 -41.48 31.88 26.24
C LYS A 703 -41.85 31.99 24.75
N ASN A 704 -42.10 30.85 24.11
CA ASN A 704 -42.62 30.78 22.75
C ASN A 704 -44.13 30.45 22.79
N ARG A 705 -44.91 30.91 21.81
CA ARG A 705 -46.39 30.77 21.78
C ARG A 705 -46.90 29.33 21.96
N TYR A 706 -46.07 28.33 21.64
CA TYR A 706 -46.40 26.90 21.78
C TYR A 706 -46.11 26.30 23.17
N TYR A 707 -45.44 27.02 24.08
CA TYR A 707 -45.09 26.55 25.44
C TYR A 707 -46.05 27.03 26.54
N LEU A 708 -47.18 27.65 26.18
CA LEU A 708 -48.21 28.13 27.11
C LEU A 708 -48.88 27.01 27.96
N LEU A 709 -48.62 25.74 27.67
CA LEU A 709 -49.16 24.58 28.38
C LEU A 709 -48.19 23.89 29.36
N SER A 710 -46.94 24.37 29.49
CA SER A 710 -45.98 23.83 30.47
C SER A 710 -45.88 24.78 31.67
N PRO A 711 -46.34 24.38 32.88
CA PRO A 711 -46.45 25.28 34.04
C PRO A 711 -45.10 25.69 34.65
N THR A 712 -43.98 25.17 34.16
CA THR A 712 -42.61 25.54 34.57
C THR A 712 -41.76 25.92 33.37
N PRO A 713 -41.01 27.04 33.40
CA PRO A 713 -40.06 27.38 32.35
C PRO A 713 -38.97 26.31 32.29
N ASN A 714 -38.81 25.71 31.12
CA ASN A 714 -37.83 24.65 30.90
C ASN A 714 -36.47 25.25 30.57
N GLU A 715 -35.42 24.62 31.09
CA GLU A 715 -34.05 24.94 30.76
C GLU A 715 -33.63 24.29 29.43
N SER A 716 -32.65 24.89 28.74
CA SER A 716 -31.97 24.23 27.63
C SER A 716 -31.42 22.85 28.04
N THR A 717 -31.81 21.80 27.30
CA THR A 717 -31.35 20.43 27.58
C THR A 717 -29.84 20.29 27.52
N GLY A 718 -29.17 21.03 26.62
CA GLY A 718 -27.71 21.02 26.54
C GLY A 718 -27.04 21.65 27.75
N ILE A 719 -27.57 22.75 28.30
CA ILE A 719 -27.04 23.34 29.54
C ILE A 719 -27.27 22.40 30.73
N THR A 720 -28.43 21.74 30.78
CA THR A 720 -28.71 20.71 31.79
C THR A 720 -27.70 19.57 31.73
N ASN A 721 -27.37 19.11 30.52
CA ASN A 721 -26.38 18.04 30.31
C ASN A 721 -24.97 18.48 30.72
N ILE A 722 -24.52 19.68 30.30
CA ILE A 722 -23.22 20.24 30.71
C ILE A 722 -23.14 20.34 32.24
N ARG A 723 -24.19 20.85 32.90
CA ARG A 723 -24.24 20.92 34.36
C ARG A 723 -24.13 19.53 35.00
N ASN A 724 -24.82 18.54 34.45
CA ASN A 724 -24.75 17.17 34.96
C ASN A 724 -23.34 16.56 34.80
N LEU A 725 -22.66 16.81 33.67
CA LEU A 725 -21.27 16.40 33.47
C LEU A 725 -20.34 16.98 34.57
N ILE A 726 -20.48 18.27 34.87
CA ILE A 726 -19.68 18.95 35.91
C ILE A 726 -20.05 18.48 37.33
N LYS A 727 -21.33 18.20 37.60
CA LYS A 727 -21.76 17.71 38.92
C LYS A 727 -21.28 16.29 39.17
N ASN A 728 -21.39 15.42 38.16
CA ASN A 728 -21.00 14.02 38.26
C ASN A 728 -19.49 13.86 38.43
N SER A 729 -18.67 14.74 37.85
CA SER A 729 -17.21 14.69 38.04
C SER A 729 -16.74 15.05 39.45
N ARG A 730 -17.57 15.74 40.24
CA ARG A 730 -17.27 16.16 41.62
C ARG A 730 -17.72 15.15 42.68
N LEU A 731 -18.38 14.06 42.29
CA LEU A 731 -18.89 13.03 43.21
C LEU A 731 -17.86 11.91 43.41
N GLU A 732 -17.45 11.65 44.66
CA GLU A 732 -16.46 10.60 45.00
C GLU A 732 -17.02 9.16 45.03
N LYS A 733 -18.34 8.94 44.92
CA LYS A 733 -18.95 7.60 45.01
C LYS A 733 -20.12 7.37 44.04
N THR A 734 -20.15 6.14 43.53
CA THR A 734 -21.08 5.49 42.61
C THR A 734 -22.57 5.63 42.96
N LYS A 735 -23.38 5.96 41.96
CA LYS A 735 -24.68 5.30 41.74
C LYS A 735 -24.82 4.97 40.25
N SER A 736 -24.84 3.68 39.94
CA SER A 736 -25.27 3.16 38.64
C SER A 736 -26.67 3.70 38.34
N ILE A 737 -26.80 4.51 37.30
CA ILE A 737 -28.10 4.86 36.72
C ILE A 737 -28.27 3.95 35.51
N HIS A 738 -28.99 2.84 35.69
CA HIS A 738 -29.56 2.10 34.57
C HIS A 738 -30.58 2.98 33.85
N ARG A 739 -30.17 3.59 32.73
CA ARG A 739 -31.11 4.00 31.67
C ARG A 739 -31.00 2.97 30.54
N LYS A 740 -32.15 2.39 30.19
CA LYS A 740 -32.29 1.50 29.03
C LYS A 740 -31.78 2.25 27.80
N ASN A 741 -30.81 1.64 27.12
CA ASN A 741 -30.12 2.04 25.88
C ASN A 741 -28.92 3.00 26.08
N HIS A 742 -27.72 2.40 25.98
CA HIS A 742 -26.36 2.96 26.16
C HIS A 742 -25.89 3.14 27.61
N ALA A 743 -25.26 2.10 28.17
CA ALA A 743 -24.45 2.23 29.38
C ALA A 743 -23.17 3.03 29.05
N LEU A 744 -23.12 4.28 29.49
CA LEU A 744 -21.87 5.00 29.72
C LEU A 744 -21.36 4.57 31.10
N GLU A 745 -20.53 3.53 31.15
CA GLU A 745 -19.75 3.22 32.34
C GLU A 745 -18.64 4.28 32.48
N TYR A 746 -18.81 5.21 33.42
CA TYR A 746 -17.75 6.16 33.78
C TYR A 746 -16.85 5.52 34.85
N PRO A 747 -15.53 5.35 34.61
CA PRO A 747 -14.61 4.99 35.67
C PRO A 747 -14.38 6.15 36.65
N VAL A 748 -13.90 5.79 37.83
CA VAL A 748 -13.51 6.64 38.98
C VAL A 748 -12.67 7.84 38.52
N LYS A 749 -13.11 9.07 38.88
CA LYS A 749 -12.50 10.39 38.55
C LYS A 749 -12.13 10.55 37.05
N ALA A 750 -13.13 10.92 36.23
CA ALA A 750 -12.87 11.42 34.88
C ALA A 750 -11.92 12.64 34.93
N SER A 751 -10.90 12.67 34.07
CA SER A 751 -9.93 13.76 34.07
C SER A 751 -10.58 15.08 33.65
N PRO A 752 -10.03 16.26 34.04
CA PRO A 752 -10.53 17.55 33.55
C PRO A 752 -10.58 17.64 32.02
N ILE A 753 -9.67 16.94 31.34
CA ILE A 753 -9.62 16.84 29.88
C ILE A 753 -10.85 16.09 29.35
N ASP A 754 -11.18 14.92 29.90
CA ASP A 754 -12.32 14.10 29.44
C ASP A 754 -13.66 14.82 29.66
N ILE A 755 -13.80 15.50 30.81
CA ILE A 755 -15.00 16.29 31.10
C ILE A 755 -15.13 17.46 30.12
N THR A 756 -14.04 18.18 29.87
CA THR A 756 -14.04 19.29 28.90
C THR A 756 -14.35 18.78 27.49
N ALA A 757 -13.81 17.63 27.09
CA ALA A 757 -14.11 17.00 25.81
C ALA A 757 -15.61 16.67 25.68
N ASP A 758 -16.22 16.10 26.71
CA ASP A 758 -17.66 15.79 26.72
C ASP A 758 -18.53 17.06 26.69
N ILE A 759 -18.09 18.16 27.34
CA ILE A 759 -18.76 19.47 27.27
C ILE A 759 -18.70 20.02 25.84
N LEU A 760 -17.51 20.05 25.23
CA LEU A 760 -17.33 20.53 23.86
C LEU A 760 -18.13 19.70 22.86
N TYR A 761 -18.14 18.38 23.05
CA TYR A 761 -18.95 17.47 22.24
C TYR A 761 -20.44 17.81 22.36
N GLU A 762 -20.94 17.99 23.59
CA GLU A 762 -22.33 18.35 23.84
C GLU A 762 -22.74 19.68 23.19
N VAL A 763 -21.84 20.67 23.16
CA VAL A 763 -22.02 21.96 22.48
C VAL A 763 -22.04 21.79 20.95
N ARG A 764 -21.15 20.97 20.39
CA ARG A 764 -21.11 20.69 18.94
C ARG A 764 -22.39 20.05 18.41
N GLN A 765 -23.09 19.25 19.23
CA GLN A 765 -24.38 18.68 18.85
C GLN A 765 -25.53 19.70 18.83
N ARG A 766 -25.31 20.96 19.23
CA ARG A 766 -26.36 21.99 19.29
C ARG A 766 -26.45 22.76 17.96
N PRO A 767 -27.68 23.14 17.51
CA PRO A 767 -27.85 24.06 16.38
C PRO A 767 -27.04 25.35 16.56
N LEU A 768 -26.54 25.95 15.47
CA LEU A 768 -25.82 27.23 15.51
C LEU A 768 -26.70 28.30 16.16
N GLU A 769 -27.89 28.51 15.60
CA GLU A 769 -28.86 29.47 16.12
C GLU A 769 -30.13 28.76 16.60
N ASN A 770 -30.74 29.29 17.65
CA ASN A 770 -32.09 28.91 18.05
C ASN A 770 -32.77 30.09 18.75
N ASN A 771 -33.85 30.57 18.17
CA ASN A 771 -34.59 31.75 18.62
C ASN A 771 -35.23 31.63 20.02
N ILE A 772 -35.40 30.41 20.55
CA ILE A 772 -35.95 30.20 21.89
C ILE A 772 -34.87 30.21 22.99
N ARG A 773 -33.57 30.26 22.66
CA ARG A 773 -32.49 30.32 23.65
C ARG A 773 -32.46 31.68 24.35
N SER A 774 -32.10 31.69 25.63
CA SER A 774 -31.68 32.92 26.30
C SER A 774 -30.39 33.44 25.67
N GLU A 775 -30.14 34.75 25.76
CA GLU A 775 -28.91 35.36 25.26
C GLU A 775 -27.67 34.74 25.91
N THR A 776 -27.73 34.45 27.21
CA THR A 776 -26.65 33.77 27.95
C THR A 776 -26.41 32.35 27.44
N THR A 777 -27.45 31.58 27.14
CA THR A 777 -27.30 30.23 26.56
C THR A 777 -26.59 30.30 25.21
N GLN A 778 -26.99 31.24 24.35
CA GLN A 778 -26.37 31.41 23.04
C GLN A 778 -24.90 31.80 23.17
N LYS A 779 -24.57 32.80 24.00
CA LYS A 779 -23.17 33.21 24.25
C LYS A 779 -22.30 32.08 24.79
N VAL A 780 -22.80 31.28 25.74
CA VAL A 780 -22.03 30.12 26.25
C VAL A 780 -21.78 29.10 25.15
N TYR A 781 -22.77 28.82 24.29
CA TYR A 781 -22.57 27.92 23.17
C TYR A 781 -21.62 28.48 22.12
N ASP A 782 -21.70 29.76 21.79
CA ASP A 782 -20.83 30.38 20.79
C ASP A 782 -19.37 30.35 21.25
N VAL A 783 -19.10 30.76 22.49
CA VAL A 783 -17.74 30.78 23.05
C VAL A 783 -17.14 29.37 23.18
N LEU A 784 -17.93 28.38 23.60
CA LEU A 784 -17.45 26.99 23.67
C LEU A 784 -17.34 26.33 22.29
N ARG A 785 -18.16 26.75 21.32
CA ARG A 785 -18.09 26.27 19.95
C ARG A 785 -16.87 26.81 19.22
N ASP A 786 -16.50 28.06 19.49
CA ASP A 786 -15.25 28.61 18.99
C ASP A 786 -14.07 27.72 19.41
N LEU A 787 -14.02 27.28 20.68
CA LEU A 787 -13.02 26.32 21.17
C LEU A 787 -13.08 25.00 20.39
N SER A 788 -14.27 24.44 20.15
CA SER A 788 -14.38 23.16 19.47
C SER A 788 -14.01 23.23 17.99
N ASP A 789 -14.30 24.34 17.31
CA ASP A 789 -14.19 24.48 15.85
C ASP A 789 -12.85 25.03 15.39
N CYS A 790 -12.02 25.52 16.31
CA CYS A 790 -10.63 25.86 16.07
C CYS A 790 -9.71 25.02 16.97
N PRO A 791 -9.39 23.77 16.60
CA PRO A 791 -8.51 22.94 17.43
C PRO A 791 -7.12 23.57 17.64
N HIS A 792 -6.64 24.46 16.77
CA HIS A 792 -5.30 25.06 16.83
C HIS A 792 -5.31 26.56 17.14
N MET A 793 -5.99 26.92 18.24
CA MET A 793 -6.01 28.31 18.69
C MET A 793 -4.63 28.78 19.16
N ALA A 794 -4.25 29.97 18.70
CA ALA A 794 -3.13 30.69 19.29
C ALA A 794 -3.38 30.90 20.80
N PRO A 795 -2.35 30.84 21.66
CA PRO A 795 -2.49 31.02 23.11
C PRO A 795 -3.27 32.29 23.49
N GLU A 796 -3.17 33.35 22.70
CA GLU A 796 -3.89 34.60 22.87
C GLU A 796 -5.40 34.43 22.68
N LYS A 797 -5.83 33.60 21.71
CA LYS A 797 -7.25 33.31 21.46
C LYS A 797 -7.82 32.44 22.58
N ILE A 798 -7.06 31.46 23.07
CA ILE A 798 -7.43 30.68 24.26
C ILE A 798 -7.59 31.62 25.47
N ALA A 799 -6.62 32.50 25.72
CA ALA A 799 -6.68 33.47 26.80
C ALA A 799 -7.86 34.43 26.66
N SER A 800 -8.17 34.87 25.44
CA SER A 800 -9.34 35.71 25.14
C SER A 800 -10.64 34.99 25.47
N ILE A 801 -10.80 33.73 25.06
CA ILE A 801 -11.99 32.93 25.34
C ILE A 801 -12.12 32.68 26.84
N MET A 802 -11.05 32.30 27.52
CA MET A 802 -11.07 32.11 28.98
C MET A 802 -11.45 33.42 29.70
N LYS A 803 -10.98 34.56 29.21
CA LYS A 803 -11.38 35.89 29.70
C LYS A 803 -12.85 36.17 29.41
N GLU A 804 -13.38 35.80 28.26
CA GLU A 804 -14.79 35.98 27.91
C GLU A 804 -15.72 35.14 28.80
N ILE A 805 -15.37 33.87 29.05
CA ILE A 805 -16.11 33.01 29.99
C ILE A 805 -16.05 33.59 31.41
N LYS A 806 -14.90 34.13 31.81
CA LYS A 806 -14.76 34.83 33.09
C LYS A 806 -15.59 36.11 33.14
N ASN A 807 -15.65 36.89 32.07
CA ASN A 807 -16.47 38.09 31.97
C ASN A 807 -17.97 37.76 32.02
N LEU A 808 -18.40 36.63 31.42
CA LEU A 808 -19.77 36.13 31.54
C LEU A 808 -20.12 35.79 33.00
N LYS A 809 -19.16 35.28 33.77
CA LYS A 809 -19.29 35.09 35.23
C LYS A 809 -19.30 36.42 35.99
N GLU A 810 -18.39 37.35 35.69
CA GLU A 810 -18.24 38.62 36.45
C GLU A 810 -19.40 39.59 36.19
N SER A 811 -19.87 39.69 34.94
CA SER A 811 -21.12 40.39 34.60
C SER A 811 -22.33 39.75 35.31
N SER A 812 -22.24 38.47 35.69
CA SER A 812 -23.25 37.84 36.52
C SER A 812 -23.27 38.33 37.96
N PHE A 813 -22.11 38.38 38.62
CA PHE A 813 -21.99 38.86 40.00
C PHE A 813 -22.50 40.30 40.17
N LEU A 814 -22.33 41.16 39.16
CA LEU A 814 -22.80 42.55 39.18
C LEU A 814 -24.31 42.70 38.99
N LEU A 815 -24.94 41.85 38.17
CA LEU A 815 -26.40 41.82 37.96
C LEU A 815 -27.13 41.21 39.16
N ASN A 816 -26.59 40.17 39.79
CA ASN A 816 -27.17 39.58 41.01
C ASN A 816 -27.06 40.52 42.22
N ARG A 817 -26.00 41.34 42.30
CA ARG A 817 -25.95 42.42 43.29
C ARG A 817 -27.06 43.44 43.07
N ARG A 818 -27.34 43.83 41.81
CA ARG A 818 -28.41 44.80 41.51
C ARG A 818 -29.82 44.24 41.68
N SER A 819 -30.06 42.96 41.43
CA SER A 819 -31.38 42.33 41.65
C SER A 819 -31.65 41.97 43.11
N HIS A 820 -30.62 41.76 43.94
CA HIS A 820 -30.76 41.52 45.38
C HIS A 820 -30.59 42.78 46.24
N SER A 821 -30.12 43.91 45.67
CA SER A 821 -30.00 45.19 46.38
C SER A 821 -31.19 46.13 46.23
N ASP A 822 -32.29 45.72 45.59
CA ASP A 822 -33.55 46.47 45.57
C ASP A 822 -34.77 45.54 45.51
N PRO A 823 -35.46 45.30 46.66
CA PRO A 823 -36.77 44.67 46.68
C PRO A 823 -37.91 45.61 46.25
N GLU A 824 -37.67 46.91 46.05
CA GLU A 824 -38.71 47.91 45.84
C GLU A 824 -38.56 48.64 44.51
N LEU A 825 -38.99 48.02 43.41
CA LEU A 825 -39.49 48.72 42.22
C LEU A 825 -40.20 47.75 41.28
N THR A 826 -41.25 47.09 41.80
CA THR A 826 -42.28 46.46 40.96
C THR A 826 -43.66 46.99 41.34
N SER A 827 -43.88 48.27 41.05
CA SER A 827 -45.21 48.76 40.73
C SER A 827 -45.09 50.11 40.03
N LEU A 828 -45.16 50.12 38.70
CA LEU A 828 -45.74 51.23 37.95
C LEU A 828 -46.15 50.67 36.56
N PRO A 829 -47.43 50.79 36.16
CA PRO A 829 -47.89 50.27 34.88
C PRO A 829 -47.35 51.11 33.71
N GLU A 830 -47.01 50.42 32.62
CA GLU A 830 -46.76 51.01 31.32
C GLU A 830 -47.98 51.78 30.83
N HIS A 831 -47.89 53.11 30.80
CA HIS A 831 -48.60 53.95 29.84
C HIS A 831 -47.85 55.27 29.64
N ILE A 832 -47.46 55.50 28.37
CA ILE A 832 -47.21 56.78 27.68
C ILE A 832 -45.72 57.15 27.40
N ILE A 833 -45.42 57.06 26.09
CA ILE A 833 -44.30 57.52 25.22
C ILE A 833 -43.09 56.59 25.12
#